data_AF-A0A1Z8JS66-F1
#
_entry.id   AF-A0A1Z8JS66-F1
#
_cell.length_a   1.000
_cell.length_b   1.000
_cell.length_c   1.000
_cell.angle_alpha   90.00
_cell.angle_beta   90.00
_cell.angle_gamma   90.00
#
_symmetry.space_group_name_H-M   'P 1'
#
loop_
_entity.id
_entity.type
_entity.pdbx_description
1 polymer ?
#
loop_
_entity_poly.entity_id
_entity_poly.type
_entity_poly.pdbx_seq_one_letter_code
_entity_poly.pdbx_strand_id
1 'polypeptide(L)'
;MRTSNNEDTSLQPPLYENDNETLVDILPSFQMHNFMLNRPIDDKANVDQPPNYEDSSTIASTVVSRQTSLDPSNFLLNNLDKLQKINMPFKAEITLTEELNKVGVPFKQANPLKTYKPGDMVYGFVLFQNPNNFPIPFEQVMISMECDIGTVSPNGKVVKKKIITAYDLEASFNMYGAEGDNDTYHMLDPLDKNYLGFEKRRLDPNIPIKKFFKFRIPHYVLDDCCDSQLWEHLKTPPSFGLNKKSARNTAAALKIDNHLGYGRFDNPSSPMVVKDYAPPNQFVSFYISAQFIGKKLDLYKRFYTKSTHHNYDFIFLKNVEHHFRVTSSVPEEEPMRLISSTDEQLRLLENQAIEAIEVMTERGMLNKVGVTALQEQDEIIFSSNGKAKQQYDVTADSICKKYKPDLFTKSVQIHFKKDLFSKMSGTLNIEFQVREAVKLQSFLPRLLQQTITASEIVPPTIQLCLEFISSDFASKPPSVLKIEPNVIAVDLESHYSLPVTFDSDFVLQERKAVTSTITKFALYYNKLNYMAKEGKFVVPKTVYHALRGLGHAKYNETYIPHVFKNYLMTPEWEYDSVSHKYRAFISLTLDYNSKALQSQPKALVPSFQTCLMARLYKVRMDVKIKKKMLSSYLPAVVV
;
A
#
# COMPACT_ATOMS: atom_id res chain seq x y z
N MET A 1 37.01 36.77 48.05
CA MET A 1 38.32 36.98 47.42
C MET A 1 38.96 35.61 47.22
N ARG A 2 39.06 35.11 45.97
CA ARG A 2 39.83 33.93 45.46
C ARG A 2 39.50 32.55 46.09
N THR A 3 39.33 31.39 45.45
CA THR A 3 39.54 30.78 44.10
C THR A 3 38.89 29.38 44.19
N SER A 4 37.92 28.97 43.36
CA SER A 4 38.03 28.18 42.11
C SER A 4 38.78 26.83 42.18
N ASN A 5 38.02 25.72 42.02
CA ASN A 5 38.24 24.60 41.07
C ASN A 5 37.80 23.25 41.67
N ASN A 6 36.68 22.72 41.18
CA ASN A 6 36.44 21.28 41.09
C ASN A 6 35.80 21.02 39.73
N GLU A 7 36.54 20.31 38.89
CA GLU A 7 36.17 19.94 37.52
C GLU A 7 35.21 18.74 37.55
N ASP A 8 34.06 18.94 36.92
CA ASP A 8 33.07 17.90 36.59
C ASP A 8 33.39 17.45 35.16
N THR A 9 34.12 16.33 35.00
CA THR A 9 34.41 15.76 33.68
C THR A 9 33.22 14.94 33.17
N SER A 10 32.26 15.63 32.54
CA SER A 10 31.31 15.00 31.63
C SER A 10 32.03 14.58 30.34
N LEU A 11 32.14 13.27 30.11
CA LEU A 11 32.66 12.68 28.87
C LEU A 11 31.83 13.15 27.67
N GLN A 12 32.46 13.94 26.80
CA GLN A 12 31.96 14.28 25.47
C GLN A 12 31.89 13.03 24.58
N PRO A 13 30.96 12.95 23.60
CA PRO A 13 31.02 11.95 22.54
C PRO A 13 32.22 12.23 21.62
N PRO A 14 32.82 11.21 20.98
CA PRO A 14 33.99 11.40 20.14
C PRO A 14 33.69 12.31 18.95
N LEU A 15 34.61 13.24 18.72
CA LEU A 15 34.70 14.08 17.52
C LEU A 15 34.82 13.19 16.30
N TYR A 16 33.81 13.21 15.44
CA TYR A 16 33.96 12.76 14.06
C TYR A 16 34.82 13.79 13.32
N GLU A 17 35.95 13.35 12.77
CA GLU A 17 36.70 14.14 11.80
C GLU A 17 35.79 14.41 10.58
N ASN A 18 35.73 15.68 10.22
CA ASN A 18 35.04 16.21 9.05
C ASN A 18 35.71 15.72 7.77
N ASP A 19 35.17 14.66 7.16
CA ASP A 19 35.26 14.50 5.71
C ASP A 19 34.09 15.27 5.06
N ASN A 20 34.34 16.58 4.90
CA ASN A 20 33.55 17.46 4.06
C ASN A 20 33.81 17.11 2.58
N GLU A 21 32.86 16.41 1.97
CA GLU A 21 32.30 16.69 0.63
C GLU A 21 31.32 15.57 0.27
N THR A 22 30.18 15.49 0.97
CA THR A 22 29.01 14.83 0.38
C THR A 22 28.48 15.75 -0.72
N LEU A 23 28.94 15.51 -1.95
CA LEU A 23 28.28 15.99 -3.15
C LEU A 23 26.88 15.36 -3.18
N VAL A 24 25.88 16.08 -2.69
CA VAL A 24 24.48 15.66 -2.79
C VAL A 24 23.97 16.17 -4.12
N ASP A 25 23.76 15.27 -5.07
CA ASP A 25 23.00 15.59 -6.28
C ASP A 25 21.56 15.92 -5.86
N ILE A 26 21.29 17.20 -5.66
CA ILE A 26 19.95 17.68 -5.37
C ILE A 26 19.22 17.75 -6.70
N LEU A 27 18.27 16.84 -6.91
CA LEU A 27 17.43 16.83 -8.10
C LEU A 27 16.81 18.22 -8.34
N PRO A 28 16.82 18.73 -9.59
CA PRO A 28 16.15 19.98 -9.95
C PRO A 28 14.69 20.05 -9.45
N SER A 29 13.99 18.91 -9.43
CA SER A 29 12.64 18.78 -8.90
C SER A 29 12.56 18.98 -7.38
N PHE A 30 13.58 18.57 -6.61
CA PHE A 30 13.66 18.83 -5.18
C PHE A 30 13.96 20.30 -4.88
N GLN A 31 14.86 20.92 -5.65
CA GLN A 31 15.12 22.36 -5.54
C GLN A 31 13.85 23.17 -5.87
N MET A 32 13.15 22.81 -6.95
CA MET A 32 11.87 23.41 -7.35
C MET A 32 10.78 23.19 -6.28
N HIS A 33 10.64 21.97 -5.77
CA HIS A 33 9.69 21.64 -4.70
C HIS A 33 9.94 22.48 -3.45
N ASN A 34 11.21 22.58 -3.02
CA ASN A 34 11.56 23.38 -1.85
C ASN A 34 11.35 24.87 -2.10
N PHE A 35 11.72 25.36 -3.27
CA PHE A 35 11.51 26.75 -3.66
C PHE A 35 10.03 27.14 -3.70
N MET A 36 9.15 26.26 -4.19
CA MET A 36 7.72 26.57 -4.30
C MET A 36 6.93 26.36 -3.01
N LEU A 37 7.27 25.33 -2.22
CA LEU A 37 6.42 24.89 -1.12
C LEU A 37 7.07 25.01 0.26
N ASN A 38 8.40 25.09 0.35
CA ASN A 38 9.15 25.17 1.61
C ASN A 38 9.84 26.53 1.83
N ARG A 39 9.73 27.47 0.89
CA ARG A 39 10.38 28.78 1.03
C ARG A 39 9.87 29.48 2.30
N PRO A 40 10.78 29.88 3.22
CA PRO A 40 10.38 30.57 4.42
C PRO A 40 9.69 31.86 4.02
N ILE A 41 8.55 32.06 4.64
CA ILE A 41 7.57 33.12 4.46
C ILE A 41 8.10 34.53 4.82
N ASP A 42 9.43 34.71 4.91
CA ASP A 42 10.12 35.97 5.21
C ASP A 42 11.15 36.41 4.16
N ASP A 43 11.23 35.70 3.03
CA ASP A 43 12.25 35.94 2.00
C ASP A 43 11.85 37.08 1.04
N LYS A 44 11.65 38.30 1.57
CA LYS A 44 11.37 39.51 0.77
C LYS A 44 12.56 39.96 -0.10
N ALA A 45 13.75 39.41 0.14
CA ALA A 45 14.99 39.89 -0.48
C ALA A 45 15.38 39.16 -1.79
N ASN A 46 14.74 38.04 -2.14
CA ASN A 46 15.14 37.19 -3.28
C ASN A 46 13.97 36.81 -4.19
N VAL A 47 12.95 37.66 -4.30
CA VAL A 47 11.69 37.36 -5.02
C VAL A 47 11.93 36.99 -6.51
N ASP A 48 13.05 37.44 -7.10
CA ASP A 48 13.29 37.38 -8.54
C ASP A 48 14.34 36.35 -9.00
N GLN A 49 14.89 35.51 -8.11
CA GLN A 49 15.90 34.53 -8.52
C GLN A 49 15.29 33.12 -8.65
N PRO A 50 15.33 32.50 -9.85
CA PRO A 50 14.94 31.10 -10.01
C PRO A 50 15.88 30.19 -9.20
N PRO A 51 15.48 28.93 -8.92
CA PRO A 51 16.39 27.95 -8.34
C PRO A 51 17.68 27.91 -9.16
N ASN A 52 18.83 28.07 -8.51
CA ASN A 52 20.12 28.02 -9.19
C ASN A 52 20.42 26.54 -9.49
N TYR A 53 20.03 26.09 -10.68
CA TYR A 53 20.46 24.81 -11.22
C TYR A 53 21.92 25.02 -11.64
N GLU A 54 22.87 24.55 -10.85
CA GLU A 54 24.26 24.59 -11.29
C GLU A 54 24.38 23.72 -12.54
N ASP A 55 24.55 24.36 -13.70
CA ASP A 55 24.99 23.70 -14.91
C ASP A 55 26.35 23.06 -14.59
N SER A 56 26.38 21.73 -14.61
CA SER A 56 27.60 20.93 -14.43
C SER A 56 28.52 21.09 -15.64
N SER A 57 29.02 22.29 -15.88
CA SER A 57 30.18 22.55 -16.75
C SER A 57 30.69 23.98 -16.53
N THR A 58 31.91 24.06 -16.00
CA THR A 58 32.81 25.21 -15.99
C THR A 58 32.36 26.45 -15.19
N ILE A 59 32.92 26.64 -14.00
CA ILE A 59 34.00 27.60 -13.70
C ILE A 59 34.33 27.50 -12.21
N ALA A 60 35.53 26.97 -11.91
CA ALA A 60 36.21 27.28 -10.67
C ALA A 60 36.63 28.76 -10.72
N SER A 61 36.05 29.60 -9.87
CA SER A 61 36.71 30.69 -9.12
C SER A 61 35.69 31.70 -8.59
N THR A 62 35.76 31.94 -7.28
CA THR A 62 35.22 33.11 -6.55
C THR A 62 33.72 33.35 -6.58
N VAL A 63 32.98 32.58 -5.77
CA VAL A 63 31.79 33.08 -5.06
C VAL A 63 31.89 32.70 -3.58
N VAL A 64 32.33 33.65 -2.76
CA VAL A 64 32.05 33.62 -1.32
C VAL A 64 30.59 34.05 -1.16
N SER A 65 29.67 33.15 -0.85
CA SER A 65 28.56 33.43 0.10
C SER A 65 27.64 32.22 0.33
N ARG A 66 27.62 31.77 1.60
CA ARG A 66 26.51 31.07 2.28
C ARG A 66 25.96 29.80 1.62
N GLN A 67 26.69 28.70 1.81
CA GLN A 67 26.04 27.41 2.05
C GLN A 67 25.25 27.51 3.37
N THR A 68 23.99 27.93 3.32
CA THR A 68 23.05 27.51 4.36
C THR A 68 22.90 26.01 4.21
N SER A 69 23.52 25.24 5.11
CA SER A 69 23.14 23.85 5.33
C SER A 69 21.62 23.81 5.47
N LEU A 70 20.91 23.31 4.46
CA LEU A 70 19.47 23.18 4.49
C LEU A 70 19.14 22.13 5.54
N ASP A 71 18.96 22.55 6.79
CA ASP A 71 18.46 21.65 7.83
C ASP A 71 17.02 21.26 7.46
N PRO A 72 16.74 19.98 7.18
CA PRO A 72 15.40 19.52 6.82
C PRO A 72 14.33 19.82 7.89
N SER A 73 14.77 20.10 9.13
CA SER A 73 13.91 20.51 10.23
C SER A 73 13.24 21.88 10.00
N ASN A 74 13.79 22.72 9.12
CA ASN A 74 13.27 24.05 8.81
C ASN A 74 12.23 24.06 7.67
N PHE A 75 11.98 22.92 7.02
CA PHE A 75 10.99 22.82 5.95
C PHE A 75 9.57 22.67 6.52
N LEU A 76 8.71 23.65 6.20
CA LEU A 76 7.31 23.72 6.68
C LEU A 76 6.52 22.46 6.31
N LEU A 77 6.64 21.96 5.08
CA LEU A 77 5.92 20.77 4.60
C LEU A 77 6.31 19.50 5.37
N ASN A 78 7.58 19.36 5.72
CA ASN A 78 8.10 18.15 6.37
C ASN A 78 7.66 18.05 7.84
N ASN A 79 7.13 19.14 8.41
CA ASN A 79 6.77 19.24 9.82
C ASN A 79 5.30 19.65 10.04
N LEU A 80 4.45 19.57 9.01
CA LEU A 80 3.01 19.90 9.12
C LEU A 80 2.29 19.12 10.23
N ASP A 81 2.73 17.88 10.47
CA ASP A 81 2.19 17.03 11.51
C ASP A 81 2.52 17.53 12.93
N LYS A 82 3.67 18.22 13.08
CA LYS A 82 4.17 18.80 14.33
C LYS A 82 3.62 20.18 14.63
N LEU A 83 3.06 20.90 13.65
CA LEU A 83 2.50 22.24 13.87
C LEU A 83 1.35 22.23 14.89
N GLN A 84 1.18 23.34 15.61
CA GLN A 84 -0.01 23.56 16.42
C GLN A 84 -1.25 23.54 15.53
N LYS A 85 -2.19 22.63 15.81
CA LYS A 85 -3.41 22.43 15.02
C LYS A 85 -4.60 23.10 15.67
N ILE A 86 -5.24 23.99 14.92
CA ILE A 86 -6.53 24.58 15.26
C ILE A 86 -7.57 24.21 14.20
N ASN A 87 -8.84 24.51 14.46
CA ASN A 87 -9.90 24.40 13.47
C ASN A 87 -10.59 25.76 13.37
N MET A 88 -10.01 26.65 12.56
CA MET A 88 -10.53 27.99 12.35
C MET A 88 -11.99 27.96 11.83
N PRO A 89 -12.86 28.85 12.34
CA PRO A 89 -14.29 28.85 12.04
C PRO A 89 -14.61 29.56 10.72
N PHE A 90 -13.96 29.21 9.61
CA PHE A 90 -14.39 29.56 8.26
C PHE A 90 -14.94 28.33 7.52
N LYS A 91 -15.84 28.51 6.55
CA LYS A 91 -16.35 27.40 5.73
C LYS A 91 -15.34 27.08 4.62
N ALA A 92 -15.01 25.81 4.47
CA ALA A 92 -14.23 25.29 3.35
C ALA A 92 -14.88 23.98 2.90
N GLU A 93 -15.17 23.85 1.61
CA GLU A 93 -15.89 22.71 1.05
C GLU A 93 -15.29 22.32 -0.29
N ILE A 94 -14.94 21.03 -0.43
CA ILE A 94 -14.41 20.47 -1.66
C ILE A 94 -15.55 19.74 -2.36
N THR A 95 -15.76 20.04 -3.65
CA THR A 95 -16.78 19.42 -4.49
C THR A 95 -16.14 18.78 -5.70
N LEU A 96 -16.35 17.47 -5.88
CA LEU A 96 -15.93 16.74 -7.08
C LEU A 96 -16.95 16.90 -8.21
N THR A 97 -16.45 16.97 -9.44
CA THR A 97 -17.26 17.18 -10.65
C THR A 97 -16.96 16.11 -11.70
N GLU A 98 -17.92 15.89 -12.61
CA GLU A 98 -17.73 14.90 -13.67
C GLU A 98 -16.68 15.32 -14.70
N GLU A 99 -16.57 16.62 -14.95
CA GLU A 99 -15.67 17.24 -15.93
C GLU A 99 -14.94 18.44 -15.30
N LEU A 100 -13.91 18.92 -16.00
CA LEU A 100 -13.20 20.13 -15.60
C LEU A 100 -14.14 21.34 -15.70
N ASN A 101 -14.35 22.00 -14.57
CA ASN A 101 -15.21 23.17 -14.51
C ASN A 101 -14.62 24.36 -15.27
N LYS A 102 -15.53 25.20 -15.80
CA LYS A 102 -15.20 26.44 -16.51
C LYS A 102 -15.98 27.59 -15.89
N VAL A 103 -15.39 28.78 -15.95
CA VAL A 103 -16.00 30.02 -15.45
C VAL A 103 -17.30 30.30 -16.19
N GLY A 104 -18.37 30.66 -15.48
CA GLY A 104 -19.67 30.98 -16.07
C GLY A 104 -20.44 29.79 -16.62
N VAL A 105 -19.95 28.56 -16.44
CA VAL A 105 -20.62 27.34 -16.91
C VAL A 105 -21.12 26.53 -15.69
N PRO A 106 -22.39 26.08 -15.68
CA PRO A 106 -22.89 25.19 -14.63
C PRO A 106 -22.07 23.90 -14.55
N PHE A 107 -21.78 23.47 -13.32
CA PHE A 107 -21.05 22.22 -13.10
C PHE A 107 -22.03 21.07 -12.85
N LYS A 108 -21.58 19.86 -13.19
CA LYS A 108 -22.24 18.61 -12.81
C LYS A 108 -21.46 17.95 -11.68
N GLN A 109 -22.07 17.89 -10.51
CA GLN A 109 -21.47 17.23 -9.35
C GLN A 109 -21.26 15.75 -9.65
N ALA A 110 -20.08 15.23 -9.35
CA ALA A 110 -19.81 13.80 -9.47
C ALA A 110 -20.72 13.02 -8.52
N ASN A 111 -21.29 11.91 -9.02
CA ASN A 111 -21.98 10.97 -8.14
C ASN A 111 -21.00 10.53 -7.02
N PRO A 112 -21.33 10.70 -5.74
CA PRO A 112 -20.41 10.35 -4.67
C PRO A 112 -20.25 8.83 -4.45
N LEU A 113 -20.89 8.01 -5.28
CA LEU A 113 -20.65 6.57 -5.43
C LEU A 113 -19.71 6.23 -6.61
N LYS A 114 -19.28 7.24 -7.38
CA LYS A 114 -18.33 7.07 -8.49
C LYS A 114 -17.02 6.49 -7.97
N THR A 115 -16.52 5.50 -8.69
CA THR A 115 -15.16 4.98 -8.52
C THR A 115 -14.29 5.37 -9.70
N TYR A 116 -13.02 5.58 -9.44
CA TYR A 116 -12.02 5.96 -10.42
C TYR A 116 -11.03 4.81 -10.65
N LYS A 117 -10.32 4.83 -11.76
CA LYS A 117 -9.22 3.93 -12.09
C LYS A 117 -7.90 4.71 -12.17
N PRO A 118 -6.74 4.07 -11.96
CA PRO A 118 -5.48 4.65 -12.35
C PRO A 118 -5.51 5.16 -13.80
N GLY A 119 -5.00 6.37 -14.03
CA GLY A 119 -5.07 7.09 -15.30
C GLY A 119 -6.26 8.05 -15.41
N ASP A 120 -7.33 7.84 -14.63
CA ASP A 120 -8.50 8.73 -14.62
C ASP A 120 -8.16 10.12 -14.07
N MET A 121 -8.94 11.09 -14.54
CA MET A 121 -8.90 12.46 -14.04
C MET A 121 -9.94 12.68 -12.94
N VAL A 122 -9.51 13.30 -11.85
CA VAL A 122 -10.35 13.76 -10.74
C VAL A 122 -10.44 15.28 -10.83
N TYR A 123 -11.65 15.78 -11.11
CA TYR A 123 -11.93 17.20 -11.24
C TYR A 123 -12.75 17.71 -10.05
N GLY A 124 -12.61 19.00 -9.76
CA GLY A 124 -13.48 19.64 -8.80
C GLY A 124 -13.09 21.09 -8.53
N PHE A 125 -13.65 21.61 -7.44
CA PHE A 125 -13.29 22.91 -6.90
C PHE A 125 -13.38 22.91 -5.38
N VAL A 126 -12.73 23.91 -4.78
CA VAL A 126 -12.84 24.21 -3.37
C VAL A 126 -13.47 25.58 -3.20
N LEU A 127 -14.49 25.67 -2.36
CA LEU A 127 -15.16 26.91 -1.98
C LEU A 127 -14.75 27.29 -0.56
N PHE A 128 -14.28 28.51 -0.39
CA PHE A 128 -13.90 29.10 0.88
C PHE A 128 -14.81 30.27 1.20
N GLN A 129 -15.30 30.36 2.43
CA GLN A 129 -16.12 31.48 2.87
C GLN A 129 -15.79 31.79 4.32
N ASN A 130 -15.45 33.05 4.59
CA ASN A 130 -15.25 33.53 5.95
C ASN A 130 -16.55 34.16 6.48
N PRO A 131 -17.32 33.49 7.35
CA PRO A 131 -18.53 34.05 7.93
C PRO A 131 -18.24 35.00 9.10
N ASN A 132 -16.97 35.15 9.50
CA ASN A 132 -16.59 36.02 10.61
C ASN A 132 -16.56 37.48 10.16
N ASN A 133 -16.62 38.40 11.12
CA ASN A 133 -16.53 39.85 10.88
C ASN A 133 -15.08 40.39 10.86
N PHE A 134 -14.08 39.52 10.84
CA PHE A 134 -12.66 39.89 10.76
C PHE A 134 -11.95 39.07 9.68
N PRO A 135 -10.94 39.63 9.00
CA PRO A 135 -10.15 38.91 8.01
C PRO A 135 -9.31 37.80 8.66
N ILE A 136 -9.17 36.66 7.98
CA ILE A 136 -8.35 35.54 8.44
C ILE A 136 -7.11 35.45 7.56
N PRO A 137 -5.94 35.94 8.02
CA PRO A 137 -4.71 35.85 7.25
C PRO A 137 -4.18 34.41 7.18
N PHE A 138 -3.68 34.00 6.03
CA PHE A 138 -3.01 32.73 5.84
C PHE A 138 -1.70 32.95 5.10
N GLU A 139 -0.77 32.02 5.22
CA GLU A 139 0.47 32.07 4.47
C GLU A 139 0.45 31.10 3.28
N GLN A 140 -0.22 29.95 3.47
CA GLN A 140 -0.29 28.94 2.44
C GLN A 140 -1.67 28.27 2.43
N VAL A 141 -2.17 28.03 1.23
CA VAL A 141 -3.30 27.14 0.96
C VAL A 141 -2.79 26.08 0.01
N MET A 142 -2.85 24.82 0.42
CA MET A 142 -2.40 23.70 -0.41
C MET A 142 -3.59 22.82 -0.76
N ILE A 143 -3.76 22.56 -2.05
CA ILE A 143 -4.75 21.61 -2.55
C ILE A 143 -3.99 20.41 -3.12
N SER A 144 -4.22 19.23 -2.53
CA SER A 144 -3.53 18.00 -2.89
C SER A 144 -4.48 16.83 -3.11
N MET A 145 -4.10 15.91 -3.99
CA MET A 145 -4.61 14.55 -4.01
C MET A 145 -3.66 13.65 -3.22
N GLU A 146 -4.22 12.89 -2.29
CA GLU A 146 -3.45 12.07 -1.37
C GLU A 146 -3.98 10.63 -1.32
N CYS A 147 -3.06 9.70 -1.06
CA CYS A 147 -3.40 8.32 -0.73
C CYS A 147 -2.64 7.87 0.52
N ASP A 148 -3.42 7.43 1.51
CA ASP A 148 -2.89 6.81 2.71
C ASP A 148 -3.12 5.32 2.71
N ILE A 149 -2.10 4.59 3.13
CA ILE A 149 -2.20 3.19 3.50
C ILE A 149 -1.91 3.04 4.99
N GLY A 150 -2.65 2.19 5.67
CA GLY A 150 -2.44 2.00 7.09
C GLY A 150 -2.90 0.66 7.64
N THR A 151 -2.18 0.23 8.67
CA THR A 151 -2.43 -0.98 9.47
C THR A 151 -2.38 -0.59 10.96
N VAL A 152 -2.51 -1.57 11.86
CA VAL A 152 -2.40 -1.41 13.30
C VAL A 152 -1.22 -2.20 13.85
N SER A 153 -0.35 -1.47 14.54
CA SER A 153 0.73 -2.07 15.31
C SER A 153 0.21 -2.87 16.51
N PRO A 154 1.00 -3.79 17.09
CA PRO A 154 0.54 -4.68 18.17
C PRO A 154 -0.06 -3.98 19.39
N ASN A 155 0.33 -2.73 19.66
CA ASN A 155 -0.20 -1.91 20.77
C ASN A 155 -1.53 -1.19 20.44
N GLY A 156 -2.14 -1.46 19.28
CA GLY A 156 -3.37 -0.81 18.84
C GLY A 156 -3.18 0.55 18.17
N LYS A 157 -1.95 1.06 18.05
CA LYS A 157 -1.67 2.32 17.34
C LYS A 157 -1.73 2.09 15.83
N VAL A 158 -2.54 2.93 15.17
CA VAL A 158 -2.59 3.00 13.70
C VAL A 158 -1.23 3.48 13.19
N VAL A 159 -0.64 2.70 12.29
CA VAL A 159 0.55 3.03 11.52
C VAL A 159 0.07 3.37 10.12
N LYS A 160 0.34 4.60 9.68
CA LYS A 160 -0.08 5.16 8.40
C LYS A 160 1.16 5.57 7.61
N LYS A 161 1.20 5.23 6.32
CA LYS A 161 2.16 5.75 5.34
C LYS A 161 1.37 6.47 4.26
N LYS A 162 1.83 7.67 3.87
CA LYS A 162 1.31 8.36 2.70
C LYS A 162 2.11 7.88 1.49
N ILE A 163 1.43 7.37 0.46
CA ILE A 163 2.05 6.80 -0.74
C ILE A 163 1.78 7.63 -2.00
N ILE A 164 0.82 8.55 -1.95
CA ILE A 164 0.60 9.56 -2.98
C ILE A 164 0.44 10.90 -2.29
N THR A 165 1.19 11.89 -2.76
CA THR A 165 0.97 13.32 -2.48
C THR A 165 1.20 14.07 -3.78
N ALA A 166 0.14 14.54 -4.41
CA ALA A 166 0.21 15.36 -5.61
C ALA A 166 -0.41 16.72 -5.31
N TYR A 167 0.31 17.81 -5.52
CA TYR A 167 -0.19 19.17 -5.32
C TYR A 167 -0.63 19.77 -6.66
N ASP A 168 -1.80 20.40 -6.68
CA ASP A 168 -2.21 21.26 -7.78
C ASP A 168 -1.75 22.68 -7.45
N LEU A 169 -0.68 23.12 -8.12
CA LEU A 169 -0.04 24.40 -7.84
C LEU A 169 -0.90 25.59 -8.26
N GLU A 170 -1.78 25.42 -9.26
CA GLU A 170 -2.70 26.45 -9.74
C GLU A 170 -3.88 26.60 -8.76
N ALA A 171 -4.39 25.48 -8.26
CA ALA A 171 -5.42 25.47 -7.24
C ALA A 171 -4.90 26.01 -5.89
N SER A 172 -3.67 25.65 -5.54
CA SER A 172 -2.99 26.13 -4.34
C SER A 172 -2.74 27.64 -4.39
N PHE A 173 -2.46 28.23 -3.23
CA PHE A 173 -2.04 29.63 -3.18
C PHE A 173 -0.54 29.73 -3.49
N ASN A 174 -0.20 30.44 -4.57
CA ASN A 174 1.16 30.83 -4.92
C ASN A 174 1.25 32.37 -5.04
N MET A 175 2.35 32.97 -4.57
CA MET A 175 2.52 34.44 -4.61
C MET A 175 2.57 34.97 -6.05
N TYR A 176 3.22 34.22 -6.95
CA TYR A 176 3.37 34.59 -8.36
C TYR A 176 2.06 34.61 -9.15
N GLY A 177 1.04 33.86 -8.74
CA GLY A 177 -0.28 33.90 -9.39
C GLY A 177 -1.15 35.08 -8.96
N ALA A 178 -0.88 35.67 -7.79
CA ALA A 178 -1.62 36.83 -7.28
C ALA A 178 -1.06 38.18 -7.78
N GLU A 179 0.20 38.22 -8.19
CA GLU A 179 0.89 39.42 -8.70
C GLU A 179 1.14 39.39 -10.22
N GLY A 180 0.86 38.28 -10.89
CA GLY A 180 0.97 38.14 -12.34
C GLY A 180 -0.30 38.54 -13.09
N ASP A 181 -0.12 39.00 -14.34
CA ASP A 181 -1.11 39.47 -15.34
C ASP A 181 -2.11 38.37 -15.80
N ASN A 182 -2.55 37.49 -14.90
CA ASN A 182 -3.57 36.49 -15.20
C ASN A 182 -4.95 37.14 -15.02
N ASP A 183 -5.55 37.58 -16.13
CA ASP A 183 -6.88 38.20 -16.24
C ASP A 183 -8.03 37.42 -15.56
N THR A 184 -7.80 36.18 -15.13
CA THR A 184 -8.82 35.30 -14.55
C THR A 184 -8.91 35.31 -13.02
N TYR A 185 -7.88 35.82 -12.33
CA TYR A 185 -7.88 35.93 -10.87
C TYR A 185 -8.71 37.14 -10.43
N HIS A 186 -9.45 37.02 -9.32
CA HIS A 186 -10.41 38.02 -8.83
C HIS A 186 -11.60 38.33 -9.72
N MET A 187 -11.76 37.58 -10.81
CA MET A 187 -13.00 37.63 -11.55
C MET A 187 -14.14 37.07 -10.71
N LEU A 188 -15.27 37.77 -10.78
CA LEU A 188 -16.52 37.28 -10.24
C LEU A 188 -17.11 36.29 -11.24
N ASP A 189 -17.32 35.04 -10.83
CA ASP A 189 -17.99 34.06 -11.66
C ASP A 189 -19.42 34.57 -11.96
N PRO A 190 -19.78 34.80 -13.23
CA PRO A 190 -21.05 35.43 -13.57
C PRO A 190 -22.25 34.57 -13.14
N LEU A 191 -22.07 33.25 -13.00
CA LEU A 191 -23.12 32.30 -12.67
C LEU A 191 -23.47 32.30 -11.18
N ASP A 192 -22.48 32.09 -10.31
CA ASP A 192 -22.71 31.88 -8.87
C ASP A 192 -22.15 32.99 -7.96
N LYS A 193 -21.58 34.04 -8.57
CA LYS A 193 -21.07 35.23 -7.87
C LYS A 193 -19.96 34.93 -6.86
N ASN A 194 -19.24 33.82 -7.04
CA ASN A 194 -18.03 33.53 -6.27
C ASN A 194 -16.81 34.16 -6.94
N TYR A 195 -15.85 34.64 -6.15
CA TYR A 195 -14.58 35.14 -6.69
C TYR A 195 -13.64 34.00 -7.03
N LEU A 196 -12.94 34.10 -8.16
CA LEU A 196 -11.95 33.10 -8.56
C LEU A 196 -10.57 33.45 -8.00
N GLY A 197 -10.00 32.56 -7.18
CA GLY A 197 -8.67 32.77 -6.60
C GLY A 197 -8.59 33.80 -5.45
N PHE A 198 -7.38 33.99 -4.93
CA PHE A 198 -7.11 34.81 -3.74
C PHE A 198 -6.38 36.10 -4.11
N GLU A 199 -6.88 37.25 -3.65
CA GLU A 199 -6.35 38.58 -4.04
C GLU A 199 -5.19 38.93 -3.15
N LYS A 200 -5.36 38.51 -1.90
CA LYS A 200 -4.57 38.83 -0.75
C LYS A 200 -4.38 37.53 0.01
N ARG A 201 -3.33 37.50 0.82
CA ARG A 201 -3.04 36.42 1.78
C ARG A 201 -3.98 36.41 2.98
N ARG A 202 -5.29 36.50 2.73
CA ARG A 202 -6.34 36.50 3.75
C ARG A 202 -7.68 36.12 3.16
N LEU A 203 -8.54 35.54 4.00
CA LEU A 203 -9.96 35.37 3.72
C LEU A 203 -10.72 36.58 4.26
N ASP A 204 -11.24 37.42 3.37
CA ASP A 204 -12.02 38.60 3.76
C ASP A 204 -13.46 38.22 4.16
N PRO A 205 -14.07 38.93 5.13
CA PRO A 205 -15.43 38.67 5.60
C PRO A 205 -16.47 38.61 4.48
N ASN A 206 -17.27 37.55 4.45
CA ASN A 206 -18.38 37.35 3.52
C ASN A 206 -18.01 37.39 2.02
N ILE A 207 -16.73 37.25 1.68
CA ILE A 207 -16.26 37.12 0.30
C ILE A 207 -16.00 35.63 0.01
N PRO A 208 -16.85 34.95 -0.78
CA PRO A 208 -16.63 33.56 -1.13
C PRO A 208 -15.60 33.44 -2.26
N ILE A 209 -14.65 32.52 -2.08
CA ILE A 209 -13.54 32.28 -3.01
C ILE A 209 -13.61 30.85 -3.52
N LYS A 210 -13.50 30.68 -4.84
CA LYS A 210 -13.52 29.40 -5.54
C LYS A 210 -12.17 29.14 -6.21
N LYS A 211 -11.65 27.93 -6.06
CA LYS A 211 -10.44 27.43 -6.75
C LYS A 211 -10.75 26.10 -7.41
N PHE A 212 -10.57 26.00 -8.73
CA PHE A 212 -10.69 24.73 -9.46
C PHE A 212 -9.43 23.89 -9.28
N PHE A 213 -9.55 22.57 -9.36
CA PHE A 213 -8.41 21.66 -9.36
C PHE A 213 -8.62 20.50 -10.34
N LYS A 214 -7.51 19.90 -10.76
CA LYS A 214 -7.51 18.66 -11.55
C LYS A 214 -6.33 17.77 -11.17
N PHE A 215 -6.60 16.49 -10.97
CA PHE A 215 -5.56 15.50 -10.69
C PHE A 215 -5.69 14.31 -11.63
N ARG A 216 -4.57 13.69 -11.97
CA ARG A 216 -4.54 12.37 -12.62
C ARG A 216 -4.11 11.34 -11.59
N ILE A 217 -4.88 10.27 -11.44
CA ILE A 217 -4.49 9.17 -10.55
C ILE A 217 -3.32 8.43 -11.21
N PRO A 218 -2.15 8.30 -10.56
CA PRO A 218 -1.01 7.63 -11.17
C PRO A 218 -1.23 6.12 -11.25
N HIS A 219 -0.60 5.46 -12.22
CA HIS A 219 -0.53 3.99 -12.26
C HIS A 219 0.48 3.43 -11.25
N TYR A 220 1.54 4.18 -10.99
CA TYR A 220 2.60 3.83 -10.06
C TYR A 220 2.90 4.98 -9.10
N VAL A 221 3.18 4.65 -7.85
CA VAL A 221 3.72 5.59 -6.86
C VAL A 221 5.22 5.81 -7.10
N LEU A 222 5.79 6.81 -6.43
CA LEU A 222 7.23 7.09 -6.49
C LEU A 222 8.04 5.91 -5.92
N ASP A 223 9.24 5.71 -6.45
CA ASP A 223 10.14 4.60 -6.07
C ASP A 223 10.58 4.65 -4.60
N ASP A 224 10.72 5.85 -4.04
CA ASP A 224 10.97 6.10 -2.61
C ASP A 224 9.87 5.58 -1.67
N CYS A 225 8.68 5.25 -2.20
CA CYS A 225 7.62 4.64 -1.43
C CYS A 225 7.92 3.18 -1.09
N CYS A 226 8.93 2.56 -1.69
CA CYS A 226 9.36 1.19 -1.38
C CYS A 226 10.87 1.10 -1.17
N ASP A 227 11.30 0.85 0.08
CA ASP A 227 12.72 0.68 0.45
C ASP A 227 13.41 -0.44 -0.35
N SER A 228 12.66 -1.46 -0.75
CA SER A 228 13.13 -2.61 -1.54
C SER A 228 12.96 -2.44 -3.05
N GLN A 229 12.41 -1.30 -3.51
CA GLN A 229 12.10 -1.00 -4.92
C GLN A 229 11.37 -2.12 -5.67
N LEU A 230 10.50 -2.85 -4.97
CA LEU A 230 9.73 -3.95 -5.54
C LEU A 230 8.60 -3.37 -6.39
N TRP A 231 8.61 -3.71 -7.67
CA TRP A 231 7.70 -3.12 -8.65
C TRP A 231 6.21 -3.31 -8.29
N GLU A 232 5.83 -4.48 -7.73
CA GLU A 232 4.46 -4.73 -7.26
C GLU A 232 4.05 -3.73 -6.18
N HIS A 233 4.98 -3.36 -5.29
CA HIS A 233 4.74 -2.39 -4.22
C HIS A 233 4.57 -0.96 -4.73
N LEU A 234 5.02 -0.70 -5.95
CA LEU A 234 4.93 0.61 -6.59
C LEU A 234 3.63 0.78 -7.37
N LYS A 235 2.80 -0.26 -7.56
CA LYS A 235 1.49 -0.10 -8.20
C LYS A 235 0.55 0.67 -7.30
N THR A 236 -0.26 1.55 -7.88
CA THR A 236 -1.33 2.24 -7.13
C THR A 236 -2.36 1.21 -6.63
N PRO A 237 -2.54 1.04 -5.31
CA PRO A 237 -3.46 0.05 -4.77
C PRO A 237 -4.93 0.48 -4.90
N PRO A 238 -5.88 -0.46 -4.94
CA PRO A 238 -7.30 -0.14 -4.86
C PRO A 238 -7.65 0.42 -3.48
N SER A 239 -8.70 1.24 -3.42
CA SER A 239 -9.34 1.61 -2.15
C SER A 239 -9.84 0.39 -1.42
N PHE A 240 -9.47 0.29 -0.14
CA PHE A 240 -9.63 -0.91 0.66
C PHE A 240 -9.88 -0.53 2.12
N GLY A 241 -10.79 -1.23 2.80
CA GLY A 241 -11.08 -1.02 4.22
C GLY A 241 -11.54 0.39 4.57
N LEU A 242 -11.37 0.77 5.84
CA LEU A 242 -11.74 2.09 6.37
C LEU A 242 -10.80 2.50 7.51
N ASN A 243 -10.22 3.68 7.39
CA ASN A 243 -9.57 4.34 8.51
C ASN A 243 -10.63 4.86 9.50
N LYS A 244 -10.88 4.17 10.60
CA LYS A 244 -11.86 4.59 11.60
C LYS A 244 -11.56 5.95 12.26
N LYS A 245 -10.31 6.43 12.17
CA LYS A 245 -9.89 7.73 12.70
C LYS A 245 -10.04 8.87 11.68
N SER A 246 -10.41 8.58 10.43
CA SER A 246 -10.63 9.62 9.41
C SER A 246 -11.90 10.43 9.69
N ALA A 247 -12.08 11.51 8.93
CA ALA A 247 -13.20 12.44 9.09
C ALA A 247 -13.34 12.93 10.55
N ARG A 248 -12.22 13.30 11.18
CA ARG A 248 -12.18 13.75 12.59
C ARG A 248 -12.77 12.72 13.57
N ASN A 249 -12.43 11.44 13.37
CA ASN A 249 -12.92 10.28 14.14
C ASN A 249 -14.40 9.92 13.97
N THR A 250 -15.14 10.59 13.08
CA THR A 250 -16.55 10.25 12.83
C THR A 250 -16.70 8.98 12.02
N ALA A 251 -15.69 8.62 11.21
CA ALA A 251 -15.70 7.41 10.37
C ALA A 251 -15.93 6.12 11.17
N ALA A 252 -15.55 6.06 12.46
CA ALA A 252 -15.82 4.93 13.33
C ALA A 252 -17.31 4.59 13.49
N ALA A 253 -18.21 5.56 13.28
CA ALA A 253 -19.66 5.37 13.37
C ALA A 253 -20.30 4.82 12.08
N LEU A 254 -19.55 4.77 10.96
CA LEU A 254 -20.05 4.22 9.71
C LEU A 254 -20.35 2.72 9.86
N LYS A 255 -21.55 2.32 9.42
CA LYS A 255 -21.98 0.93 9.38
C LYS A 255 -22.33 0.57 7.95
N ILE A 256 -21.97 -0.64 7.55
CA ILE A 256 -22.37 -1.20 6.26
C ILE A 256 -23.88 -1.47 6.32
N ASP A 257 -24.63 -0.92 5.37
CA ASP A 257 -25.99 -1.37 5.12
C ASP A 257 -25.94 -2.73 4.41
N ASN A 258 -26.59 -3.74 4.99
CA ASN A 258 -26.55 -5.11 4.47
C ASN A 258 -27.25 -5.27 3.11
N HIS A 259 -28.22 -4.41 2.78
CA HIS A 259 -28.93 -4.40 1.51
C HIS A 259 -28.18 -3.63 0.43
N LEU A 260 -27.42 -2.59 0.80
CA LEU A 260 -26.63 -1.81 -0.17
C LEU A 260 -25.21 -2.35 -0.35
N GLY A 261 -24.64 -3.01 0.67
CA GLY A 261 -23.26 -3.49 0.68
C GLY A 261 -22.20 -2.42 0.98
N TYR A 262 -22.62 -1.20 1.27
CA TYR A 262 -21.77 -0.07 1.67
C TYR A 262 -22.47 0.81 2.73
N GLY A 263 -21.71 1.71 3.33
CA GLY A 263 -22.18 2.69 4.30
C GLY A 263 -21.44 4.00 4.17
N ARG A 264 -22.17 5.12 4.27
CA ARG A 264 -21.64 6.47 4.16
C ARG A 264 -22.51 7.45 4.94
N PHE A 265 -21.97 8.62 5.23
CA PHE A 265 -22.79 9.75 5.67
C PHE A 265 -23.43 10.44 4.47
N ASP A 266 -24.45 11.26 4.74
CA ASP A 266 -25.16 12.05 3.72
C ASP A 266 -24.23 13.04 3.03
N ASN A 267 -23.28 13.60 3.80
CA ASN A 267 -22.26 14.50 3.27
C ASN A 267 -21.37 13.79 2.21
N PRO A 268 -21.36 14.25 0.94
CA PRO A 268 -20.60 13.67 -0.16
C PRO A 268 -19.09 13.54 0.05
N SER A 269 -18.48 14.40 0.87
CA SER A 269 -17.03 14.37 1.12
C SER A 269 -16.58 13.28 2.10
N SER A 270 -17.55 12.60 2.74
CA SER A 270 -17.28 11.63 3.79
C SER A 270 -16.67 10.34 3.25
N PRO A 271 -15.81 9.67 4.02
CA PRO A 271 -15.35 8.33 3.67
C PRO A 271 -16.52 7.35 3.61
N MET A 272 -16.32 6.27 2.86
CA MET A 272 -17.31 5.21 2.66
C MET A 272 -16.73 3.86 3.08
N VAL A 273 -17.52 3.09 3.83
CA VAL A 273 -17.22 1.69 4.14
C VAL A 273 -17.90 0.78 3.14
N VAL A 274 -17.21 -0.27 2.69
CA VAL A 274 -17.73 -1.27 1.75
C VAL A 274 -17.55 -2.65 2.39
N LYS A 275 -18.43 -3.60 2.09
CA LYS A 275 -18.27 -5.00 2.50
C LYS A 275 -17.20 -5.71 1.67
N ASP A 276 -15.96 -5.27 1.83
CA ASP A 276 -14.76 -5.78 1.15
C ASP A 276 -13.98 -6.80 1.98
N TYR A 277 -14.45 -7.15 3.18
CA TYR A 277 -13.79 -8.09 4.09
C TYR A 277 -12.38 -7.65 4.51
N ALA A 278 -12.09 -6.35 4.54
CA ALA A 278 -10.84 -5.85 5.11
C ALA A 278 -10.71 -6.25 6.59
N PRO A 279 -9.53 -6.75 7.03
CA PRO A 279 -9.25 -6.91 8.44
C PRO A 279 -9.41 -5.59 9.21
N PRO A 280 -9.74 -5.64 10.51
CA PRO A 280 -9.98 -4.44 11.29
C PRO A 280 -8.80 -3.45 11.24
N ASN A 281 -9.12 -2.19 10.89
CA ASN A 281 -8.18 -1.07 10.84
C ASN A 281 -7.08 -1.15 9.75
N GLN A 282 -7.18 -2.09 8.80
CA GLN A 282 -6.48 -1.97 7.53
C GLN A 282 -7.23 -1.02 6.61
N PHE A 283 -6.50 -0.17 5.89
CA PHE A 283 -7.10 0.70 4.90
C PHE A 283 -6.12 1.18 3.83
N VAL A 284 -6.70 1.50 2.67
CA VAL A 284 -6.15 2.34 1.60
C VAL A 284 -7.20 3.40 1.29
N SER A 285 -6.88 4.67 1.51
CA SER A 285 -7.84 5.78 1.42
C SER A 285 -7.33 6.89 0.53
N PHE A 286 -8.13 7.24 -0.47
CA PHE A 286 -7.86 8.32 -1.42
C PHE A 286 -8.74 9.52 -1.10
N TYR A 287 -8.16 10.72 -1.14
CA TYR A 287 -8.90 11.94 -0.88
C TYR A 287 -8.23 13.16 -1.51
N ILE A 288 -9.04 14.19 -1.77
CA ILE A 288 -8.55 15.54 -1.99
C ILE A 288 -8.46 16.26 -0.64
N SER A 289 -7.37 16.94 -0.36
CA SER A 289 -7.15 17.70 0.87
C SER A 289 -6.94 19.18 0.54
N ALA A 290 -7.60 20.07 1.28
CA ALA A 290 -7.33 21.50 1.27
C ALA A 290 -6.83 21.93 2.66
N GLN A 291 -5.55 22.29 2.72
CA GLN A 291 -4.82 22.58 3.96
C GLN A 291 -4.49 24.07 4.04
N PHE A 292 -4.74 24.65 5.22
CA PHE A 292 -4.50 26.06 5.50
C PHE A 292 -3.43 26.21 6.58
N ILE A 293 -2.41 27.00 6.27
CA ILE A 293 -1.31 27.31 7.19
C ILE A 293 -1.24 28.83 7.32
N GLY A 294 -1.03 29.32 8.55
CA GLY A 294 -0.83 30.74 8.82
C GLY A 294 0.26 30.98 9.84
N LYS A 295 0.71 32.23 9.96
CA LYS A 295 1.60 32.65 11.04
C LYS A 295 0.91 32.52 12.39
N LYS A 296 1.70 32.31 13.44
CA LYS A 296 1.22 32.43 14.81
C LYS A 296 0.76 33.88 15.08
N LEU A 297 -0.53 34.04 15.33
CA LEU A 297 -1.15 35.33 15.67
C LEU A 297 -1.94 35.22 16.96
N ASP A 298 -2.03 36.30 17.72
CA ASP A 298 -2.81 36.35 18.97
C ASP A 298 -4.29 36.03 18.74
N LEU A 299 -4.82 36.45 17.58
CA LEU A 299 -6.15 36.10 17.08
C LEU A 299 -6.47 34.60 17.17
N TYR A 300 -5.47 33.74 16.99
CA TYR A 300 -5.62 32.31 16.90
C TYR A 300 -5.58 31.60 18.25
N LYS A 301 -5.02 32.24 19.29
CA LYS A 301 -4.87 31.66 20.63
C LYS A 301 -6.20 31.17 21.21
N ARG A 302 -7.31 31.86 20.93
CA ARG A 302 -8.65 31.48 21.37
C ARG A 302 -9.19 30.18 20.76
N PHE A 303 -8.58 29.67 19.70
CA PHE A 303 -8.97 28.42 19.02
C PHE A 303 -8.05 27.25 19.35
N TYR A 304 -7.13 27.42 20.30
CA TYR A 304 -6.17 26.37 20.66
C TYR A 304 -6.89 25.27 21.43
N THR A 305 -6.78 24.04 20.93
CA THR A 305 -7.36 22.86 21.57
C THR A 305 -6.43 22.21 22.58
N LYS A 306 -5.13 22.53 22.51
CA LYS A 306 -4.06 22.04 23.40
C LYS A 306 -3.07 23.16 23.65
N SER A 307 -2.61 23.30 24.89
CA SER A 307 -1.46 24.14 25.23
C SER A 307 -0.20 23.51 24.65
N THR A 308 0.64 24.32 24.01
CA THR A 308 1.95 23.90 23.54
C THR A 308 3.01 24.85 24.06
N HIS A 309 4.13 24.30 24.51
CA HIS A 309 5.32 25.06 24.93
C HIS A 309 6.30 25.28 23.76
N HIS A 310 6.05 24.65 22.60
CA HIS A 310 6.87 24.85 21.43
C HIS A 310 6.59 26.20 20.77
N ASN A 311 7.65 26.93 20.45
CA ASN A 311 7.56 28.16 19.68
C ASN A 311 7.53 27.83 18.18
N TYR A 312 6.33 27.63 17.64
CA TYR A 312 6.16 27.49 16.18
C TYR A 312 5.94 28.86 15.55
N ASP A 313 6.62 29.13 14.43
CA ASP A 313 6.38 30.32 13.60
C ASP A 313 5.06 30.21 12.82
N PHE A 314 4.66 28.97 12.51
CA PHE A 314 3.45 28.65 11.77
C PHE A 314 2.49 27.78 12.57
N ILE A 315 1.21 27.88 12.22
CA ILE A 315 0.16 27.03 12.77
C ILE A 315 -0.73 26.49 11.66
N PHE A 316 -1.27 25.31 11.90
CA PHE A 316 -2.21 24.66 11.00
C PHE A 316 -3.64 25.15 11.30
N LEU A 317 -4.19 25.97 10.40
CA LEU A 317 -5.45 26.67 10.60
C LEU A 317 -6.68 25.76 10.40
N LYS A 318 -6.66 24.95 9.35
CA LYS A 318 -7.78 24.06 9.00
C LYS A 318 -7.36 23.01 7.96
N ASN A 319 -7.96 21.82 8.06
CA ASN A 319 -7.99 20.81 6.99
C ASN A 319 -9.45 20.51 6.63
N VAL A 320 -9.71 20.38 5.34
CA VAL A 320 -10.92 19.73 4.82
C VAL A 320 -10.54 18.69 3.78
N GLU A 321 -11.26 17.57 3.78
CA GLU A 321 -10.98 16.41 2.94
C GLU A 321 -12.24 16.01 2.17
N HIS A 322 -12.07 15.52 0.95
CA HIS A 322 -13.12 14.86 0.17
C HIS A 322 -12.63 13.49 -0.26
N HIS A 323 -13.22 12.45 0.32
CA HIS A 323 -12.83 11.07 0.09
C HIS A 323 -13.46 10.55 -1.20
N PHE A 324 -12.70 9.80 -2.00
CA PHE A 324 -13.19 9.11 -3.19
C PHE A 324 -12.58 7.71 -3.26
N ARG A 325 -13.10 6.87 -4.16
CA ARG A 325 -12.62 5.49 -4.30
C ARG A 325 -11.93 5.26 -5.62
N VAL A 326 -10.84 4.52 -5.55
CA VAL A 326 -10.07 4.03 -6.69
C VAL A 326 -10.22 2.52 -6.75
N THR A 327 -10.59 1.98 -7.90
CA THR A 327 -10.46 0.56 -8.23
C THR A 327 -9.10 0.35 -8.85
N SER A 328 -8.45 -0.78 -8.59
CA SER A 328 -7.26 -1.12 -9.35
C SER A 328 -7.69 -1.51 -10.76
N SER A 329 -6.96 -1.03 -11.76
CA SER A 329 -6.96 -1.61 -13.09
C SER A 329 -5.59 -1.37 -13.67
N VAL A 330 -4.80 -2.44 -13.83
CA VAL A 330 -3.65 -2.44 -14.73
C VAL A 330 -3.61 -3.79 -15.45
N PRO A 331 -4.03 -3.81 -16.71
CA PRO A 331 -3.33 -4.54 -17.77
C PRO A 331 -3.15 -3.64 -19.02
N GLU A 332 -2.16 -3.72 -19.90
CA GLU A 332 -1.24 -4.75 -20.39
C GLU A 332 0.12 -4.10 -20.75
N GLU A 333 1.16 -4.91 -20.93
CA GLU A 333 2.60 -4.58 -21.02
C GLU A 333 3.31 -4.48 -19.65
N GLU A 334 3.51 -5.65 -19.05
CA GLU A 334 4.64 -5.85 -18.14
C GLU A 334 5.93 -5.68 -18.96
N PRO A 335 6.82 -4.71 -18.67
CA PRO A 335 8.20 -4.86 -19.09
C PRO A 335 8.67 -6.20 -18.50
N MET A 336 9.19 -7.10 -19.34
CA MET A 336 9.83 -8.35 -18.90
C MET A 336 10.92 -8.03 -17.87
N ARG A 337 10.56 -7.96 -16.60
CA ARG A 337 11.49 -7.95 -15.48
C ARG A 337 11.42 -9.32 -14.87
N LEU A 338 12.57 -9.96 -14.70
CA LEU A 338 12.70 -11.19 -13.94
C LEU A 338 12.29 -10.88 -12.50
N ILE A 339 11.05 -11.22 -12.14
CA ILE A 339 10.62 -11.26 -10.76
C ILE A 339 11.02 -12.64 -10.24
N SER A 340 11.92 -12.69 -9.27
CA SER A 340 12.24 -13.93 -8.55
C SER A 340 11.01 -14.40 -7.78
N SER A 341 10.85 -15.72 -7.64
CA SER A 341 9.73 -16.27 -6.85
C SER A 341 9.81 -15.82 -5.40
N THR A 342 8.69 -15.86 -4.67
CA THR A 342 8.69 -15.54 -3.24
C THR A 342 9.64 -16.44 -2.47
N ASP A 343 9.71 -17.73 -2.82
CA ASP A 343 10.62 -18.68 -2.16
C ASP A 343 12.09 -18.30 -2.39
N GLU A 344 12.47 -17.92 -3.62
CA GLU A 344 13.82 -17.42 -3.93
C GLU A 344 14.15 -16.14 -3.14
N GLN A 345 13.22 -15.18 -3.11
CA GLN A 345 13.40 -13.93 -2.35
C GLN A 345 13.61 -14.21 -0.86
N LEU A 346 12.80 -15.12 -0.28
CA LEU A 346 12.92 -15.50 1.12
C LEU A 346 14.23 -16.26 1.40
N ARG A 347 14.66 -17.17 0.52
CA ARG A 347 15.95 -17.88 0.67
C ARG A 347 17.13 -16.90 0.62
N LEU A 348 17.10 -15.92 -0.27
CA LEU A 348 18.15 -14.90 -0.34
C LEU A 348 18.24 -14.10 0.96
N LEU A 349 17.10 -13.63 1.48
CA LEU A 349 17.04 -12.90 2.75
C LEU A 349 17.48 -13.76 3.93
N GLU A 350 17.15 -15.05 3.92
CA GLU A 350 17.61 -15.99 4.91
C GLU A 350 19.14 -16.15 4.87
N ASN A 351 19.73 -16.36 3.70
CA ASN A 351 21.18 -16.48 3.55
C ASN A 351 21.89 -15.21 4.05
N GLN A 352 21.36 -14.02 3.73
CA GLN A 352 21.88 -12.75 4.24
C GLN A 352 21.78 -12.63 5.76
N ALA A 353 20.71 -13.16 6.36
CA ALA A 353 20.54 -13.17 7.81
C ALA A 353 21.55 -14.11 8.49
N ILE A 354 21.77 -15.30 7.91
CA ILE A 354 22.75 -16.28 8.40
C ILE A 354 24.16 -15.68 8.33
N GLU A 355 24.55 -15.12 7.18
CA GLU A 355 25.85 -14.46 6.99
C GLU A 355 26.05 -13.32 7.99
N ALA A 356 25.04 -12.47 8.19
CA ALA A 356 25.12 -11.39 9.19
C ALA A 356 25.30 -11.93 10.62
N ILE A 357 24.62 -13.03 10.97
CA ILE A 357 24.76 -13.67 12.28
C ILE A 357 26.16 -14.29 12.45
N GLU A 358 26.69 -14.95 11.42
CA GLU A 358 28.03 -15.56 11.43
C GLU A 358 29.11 -14.49 11.61
N VAL A 359 29.07 -13.42 10.81
CA VAL A 359 29.99 -12.28 10.91
C VAL A 359 29.96 -11.67 12.32
N MET A 360 28.77 -11.44 12.88
CA MET A 360 28.66 -10.90 14.24
C MET A 360 29.18 -11.89 15.30
N THR A 361 29.02 -13.19 15.07
CA THR A 361 29.51 -14.22 15.99
C THR A 361 31.03 -14.25 15.98
N GLU A 362 31.65 -14.25 14.80
CA GLU A 362 33.11 -14.23 14.63
C GLU A 362 33.72 -12.94 15.20
N ARG A 363 33.14 -11.77 14.93
CA ARG A 363 33.54 -10.51 15.58
C ARG A 363 33.46 -10.59 17.11
N GLY A 364 32.41 -11.25 17.63
CA GLY A 364 32.28 -11.56 19.05
C GLY A 364 33.41 -12.43 19.60
N MET A 365 33.91 -13.38 18.83
CA MET A 365 35.07 -14.20 19.21
C MET A 365 36.37 -13.38 19.15
N LEU A 366 36.56 -12.59 18.08
CA LEU A 366 37.74 -11.73 17.90
C LEU A 366 37.90 -10.71 19.03
N ASN A 367 36.80 -10.06 19.43
CA ASN A 367 36.79 -9.17 20.59
C ASN A 367 37.22 -9.90 21.89
N LYS A 368 36.81 -11.16 22.08
CA LYS A 368 37.18 -11.95 23.27
C LYS A 368 38.66 -12.33 23.29
N VAL A 369 39.30 -12.48 22.12
CA VAL A 369 40.73 -12.79 22.01
C VAL A 369 41.62 -11.54 21.90
N GLY A 370 41.03 -10.35 22.03
CA GLY A 370 41.76 -9.07 22.08
C GLY A 370 41.94 -8.36 20.73
N VAL A 371 41.38 -8.89 19.64
CA VAL A 371 41.39 -8.23 18.33
C VAL A 371 40.20 -7.28 18.25
N THR A 372 40.43 -5.99 18.51
CA THR A 372 39.36 -4.97 18.63
C THR A 372 39.30 -3.98 17.47
N ALA A 373 40.32 -3.91 16.63
CA ALA A 373 40.35 -3.00 15.48
C ALA A 373 39.42 -3.52 14.37
N LEU A 374 38.47 -2.68 13.92
CA LEU A 374 37.48 -3.08 12.91
C LEU A 374 38.10 -3.57 11.61
N GLN A 375 39.15 -2.91 11.14
CA GLN A 375 39.84 -3.28 9.90
C GLN A 375 40.52 -4.65 10.01
N GLU A 376 41.18 -4.92 11.14
CA GLU A 376 41.81 -6.22 11.41
C GLU A 376 40.76 -7.34 11.55
N GLN A 377 39.62 -7.04 12.19
CA GLN A 377 38.49 -7.96 12.24
C GLN A 377 37.96 -8.28 10.84
N ASP A 378 37.78 -7.28 9.99
CA ASP A 378 37.30 -7.45 8.62
C ASP A 378 38.27 -8.30 7.80
N GLU A 379 39.57 -8.04 7.85
CA GLU A 379 40.57 -8.85 7.14
C GLU A 379 40.53 -10.33 7.55
N ILE A 380 40.41 -10.61 8.86
CA ILE A 380 40.32 -11.98 9.37
C ILE A 380 39.04 -12.65 8.87
N ILE A 381 37.89 -11.99 9.01
CA ILE A 381 36.58 -12.50 8.61
C ILE A 381 36.48 -12.70 7.10
N PHE A 382 37.01 -11.77 6.30
CA PHE A 382 37.06 -11.93 4.85
C PHE A 382 38.01 -13.06 4.44
N SER A 383 39.08 -13.32 5.18
CA SER A 383 39.99 -14.43 4.91
C SER A 383 39.40 -15.81 5.26
N SER A 384 38.60 -15.89 6.34
CA SER A 384 37.89 -17.11 6.76
C SER A 384 36.70 -17.40 5.84
N ASN A 385 35.88 -16.38 5.56
CA ASN A 385 34.71 -16.50 4.67
C ASN A 385 35.10 -16.60 3.19
N GLY A 386 36.20 -15.99 2.75
CA GLY A 386 36.69 -16.07 1.37
C GLY A 386 37.13 -17.49 0.98
N LYS A 387 37.68 -18.27 1.91
CA LYS A 387 38.01 -19.70 1.72
C LYS A 387 36.76 -20.58 1.68
N ALA A 388 35.72 -20.24 2.44
CA ALA A 388 34.42 -20.94 2.39
C ALA A 388 33.65 -20.62 1.09
N LYS A 389 33.68 -19.36 0.62
CA LYS A 389 33.03 -18.93 -0.62
C LYS A 389 33.65 -19.58 -1.86
N GLN A 390 34.98 -19.75 -1.95
CA GLN A 390 35.63 -20.46 -3.08
C GLN A 390 35.25 -21.95 -3.21
N GLN A 391 34.64 -22.56 -2.19
CA GLN A 391 34.09 -23.92 -2.28
C GLN A 391 32.60 -23.97 -2.68
N TYR A 392 31.89 -22.84 -2.63
CA TYR A 392 30.47 -22.72 -2.96
C TYR A 392 30.20 -21.90 -4.24
N ASP A 393 31.22 -21.27 -4.83
CA ASP A 393 31.09 -20.39 -6.01
C ASP A 393 31.20 -21.13 -7.36
N VAL A 394 30.47 -22.23 -7.50
CA VAL A 394 30.22 -22.87 -8.82
C VAL A 394 28.72 -22.91 -9.15
N THR A 395 27.85 -22.29 -8.36
CA THR A 395 26.40 -22.28 -8.62
C THR A 395 25.73 -20.89 -8.51
N ALA A 396 26.50 -19.81 -8.48
CA ALA A 396 25.96 -18.44 -8.52
C ALA A 396 25.66 -17.92 -9.95
N ASP A 397 25.97 -18.70 -10.99
CA ASP A 397 25.37 -18.56 -12.33
C ASP A 397 24.20 -19.53 -12.49
N SER A 398 23.27 -19.48 -11.54
CA SER A 398 21.98 -20.14 -11.72
C SER A 398 21.10 -19.24 -12.57
N ILE A 399 21.26 -19.38 -13.89
CA ILE A 399 20.27 -19.04 -14.90
C ILE A 399 18.89 -19.36 -14.32
N CYS A 400 18.06 -18.35 -14.06
CA CYS A 400 16.63 -18.50 -13.77
C CYS A 400 15.98 -19.22 -14.95
N LYS A 401 16.01 -20.55 -14.93
CA LYS A 401 15.17 -21.37 -15.80
C LYS A 401 13.75 -21.19 -15.31
N LYS A 402 12.98 -20.41 -16.06
CA LYS A 402 11.53 -20.40 -16.01
C LYS A 402 11.04 -21.85 -15.98
N TYR A 403 10.57 -22.31 -14.83
CA TYR A 403 9.45 -23.24 -14.81
C TYR A 403 8.19 -22.37 -14.66
N LYS A 404 7.66 -21.91 -15.80
CA LYS A 404 6.21 -21.78 -15.86
C LYS A 404 5.74 -23.20 -16.17
N PRO A 405 5.19 -23.97 -15.22
CA PRO A 405 4.31 -25.03 -15.65
C PRO A 405 3.15 -24.31 -16.33
N ASP A 406 3.03 -24.42 -17.65
CA ASP A 406 1.86 -23.95 -18.43
C ASP A 406 0.54 -24.62 -17.97
N LEU A 407 0.62 -25.49 -16.97
CA LEU A 407 -0.45 -26.24 -16.36
C LEU A 407 -0.16 -26.43 -14.85
N PHE A 408 -0.86 -25.69 -14.01
CA PHE A 408 -0.96 -25.99 -12.58
C PHE A 408 -1.83 -27.24 -12.40
N THR A 409 -1.28 -28.26 -11.75
CA THR A 409 -2.02 -29.48 -11.41
C THR A 409 -2.00 -29.74 -9.90
N LYS A 410 -3.16 -30.08 -9.34
CA LYS A 410 -3.28 -30.47 -7.94
C LYS A 410 -4.19 -31.67 -7.80
N SER A 411 -3.67 -32.74 -7.19
CA SER A 411 -4.39 -33.99 -7.04
C SER A 411 -4.78 -34.25 -5.58
N VAL A 412 -6.00 -34.74 -5.39
CA VAL A 412 -6.55 -35.14 -4.09
C VAL A 412 -7.15 -36.54 -4.19
N GLN A 413 -7.13 -37.29 -3.09
CA GLN A 413 -7.49 -38.71 -3.09
C GLN A 413 -8.51 -39.03 -1.99
N ILE A 414 -9.55 -39.80 -2.34
CA ILE A 414 -10.53 -40.38 -1.40
C ILE A 414 -10.45 -41.89 -1.42
N HIS A 415 -10.27 -42.47 -0.24
CA HIS A 415 -10.39 -43.91 -0.03
C HIS A 415 -11.80 -44.26 0.44
N PHE A 416 -12.53 -45.09 -0.29
CA PHE A 416 -13.83 -45.64 0.11
C PHE A 416 -13.64 -47.03 0.70
N LYS A 417 -13.96 -47.19 1.98
CA LYS A 417 -13.98 -48.50 2.63
C LYS A 417 -15.25 -49.24 2.22
N LYS A 418 -15.13 -50.56 2.04
CA LYS A 418 -16.27 -51.45 1.88
C LYS A 418 -17.13 -51.41 3.14
N ASP A 419 -18.41 -51.14 2.96
CA ASP A 419 -19.43 -51.15 4.01
C ASP A 419 -20.50 -52.15 3.57
N LEU A 420 -21.16 -52.82 4.52
CA LEU A 420 -22.14 -53.90 4.30
C LEU A 420 -23.24 -53.53 3.30
N PHE A 421 -23.53 -52.24 3.16
CA PHE A 421 -24.56 -51.69 2.26
C PHE A 421 -24.01 -50.81 1.13
N SER A 422 -22.68 -50.62 1.03
CA SER A 422 -22.06 -49.73 0.04
C SER A 422 -21.63 -50.46 -1.23
N LYS A 423 -22.24 -50.10 -2.37
CA LYS A 423 -21.80 -50.53 -3.71
C LYS A 423 -20.53 -49.81 -4.23
N MET A 424 -19.80 -49.14 -3.34
CA MET A 424 -18.64 -48.30 -3.66
C MET A 424 -17.52 -48.59 -2.67
N SER A 425 -16.51 -49.31 -3.14
CA SER A 425 -15.23 -49.53 -2.47
C SER A 425 -14.11 -49.30 -3.49
N GLY A 426 -13.11 -48.52 -3.12
CA GLY A 426 -12.05 -48.15 -4.05
C GLY A 426 -11.40 -46.83 -3.68
N THR A 427 -10.52 -46.36 -4.55
CA THR A 427 -9.79 -45.11 -4.39
C THR A 427 -10.11 -44.18 -5.55
N LEU A 428 -10.62 -42.99 -5.26
CA LEU A 428 -10.84 -41.93 -6.25
C LEU A 428 -9.71 -40.90 -6.16
N ASN A 429 -9.03 -40.67 -7.27
CA ASN A 429 -8.13 -39.54 -7.47
C ASN A 429 -8.87 -38.47 -8.28
N ILE A 430 -8.75 -37.23 -7.84
CA ILE A 430 -9.27 -36.06 -8.55
C ILE A 430 -8.09 -35.13 -8.78
N GLU A 431 -7.74 -34.90 -10.03
CA GLU A 431 -6.72 -33.94 -10.44
C GLU A 431 -7.40 -32.70 -11.00
N PHE A 432 -7.12 -31.55 -10.39
CA PHE A 432 -7.53 -30.25 -10.89
C PHE A 432 -6.42 -29.69 -11.77
N GLN A 433 -6.75 -29.28 -12.99
CA GLN A 433 -5.81 -28.71 -13.95
C GLN A 433 -6.26 -27.30 -14.37
N VAL A 434 -5.35 -26.33 -14.25
CA VAL A 434 -5.57 -24.95 -14.68
C VAL A 434 -4.32 -24.43 -15.38
N ARG A 435 -4.46 -23.80 -16.55
CA ARG A 435 -3.29 -23.33 -17.34
C ARG A 435 -2.57 -22.14 -16.69
N GLU A 436 -3.32 -21.24 -16.08
CA GLU A 436 -2.81 -20.06 -15.38
C GLU A 436 -3.54 -19.88 -14.06
N ALA A 437 -3.11 -18.93 -13.22
CA ALA A 437 -3.90 -18.53 -12.06
C ALA A 437 -5.33 -18.14 -12.51
N VAL A 438 -6.33 -18.57 -11.74
CA VAL A 438 -7.74 -18.31 -12.02
C VAL A 438 -7.96 -16.79 -11.98
N LYS A 439 -8.15 -16.17 -13.15
CA LYS A 439 -8.43 -14.74 -13.26
C LYS A 439 -9.88 -14.47 -12.84
N LEU A 440 -10.05 -13.74 -11.75
CA LEU A 440 -11.33 -13.37 -11.17
C LEU A 440 -11.58 -11.89 -11.43
N GLN A 441 -12.80 -11.55 -11.80
CA GLN A 441 -13.18 -10.16 -11.99
C GLN A 441 -13.45 -9.52 -10.64
N SER A 442 -12.79 -8.40 -10.35
CA SER A 442 -13.17 -7.56 -9.21
C SER A 442 -14.59 -7.03 -9.38
N PHE A 443 -15.29 -6.86 -8.26
CA PHE A 443 -16.63 -6.30 -8.28
C PHE A 443 -16.89 -5.50 -7.01
N LEU A 444 -17.74 -4.47 -7.14
CA LEU A 444 -18.27 -3.70 -6.04
C LEU A 444 -19.78 -3.93 -5.90
N PRO A 445 -20.41 -3.53 -4.79
CA PRO A 445 -21.86 -3.46 -4.72
C PRO A 445 -22.45 -2.69 -5.92
N ARG A 446 -23.62 -3.12 -6.42
CA ARG A 446 -24.19 -2.67 -7.71
C ARG A 446 -24.23 -1.15 -7.89
N LEU A 447 -24.55 -0.39 -6.85
CA LEU A 447 -24.66 1.08 -6.91
C LEU A 447 -23.30 1.79 -6.96
N LEU A 448 -22.21 1.09 -6.66
CA LEU A 448 -20.83 1.55 -6.78
C LEU A 448 -20.20 1.18 -8.12
N GLN A 449 -20.82 0.28 -8.88
CA GLN A 449 -20.34 -0.08 -10.21
C GLN A 449 -20.82 0.96 -11.23
N GLN A 450 -19.90 1.50 -12.02
CA GLN A 450 -20.24 1.99 -13.34
C GLN A 450 -20.49 0.76 -14.22
N THR A 451 -21.75 0.35 -14.32
CA THR A 451 -22.29 -0.58 -15.33
C THR A 451 -21.37 -1.76 -15.69
N ILE A 452 -21.30 -2.81 -14.87
CA ILE A 452 -20.90 -4.11 -15.41
C ILE A 452 -22.10 -4.66 -16.18
N THR A 453 -22.12 -4.46 -17.50
CA THR A 453 -22.98 -5.24 -18.37
C THR A 453 -22.56 -6.70 -18.23
N ALA A 454 -23.50 -7.57 -17.84
CA ALA A 454 -23.26 -9.00 -17.59
C ALA A 454 -22.64 -9.77 -18.78
N SER A 455 -22.50 -9.12 -19.94
CA SER A 455 -21.93 -9.65 -21.19
C SER A 455 -20.39 -9.68 -21.25
N GLU A 456 -19.65 -9.04 -20.33
CA GLU A 456 -18.17 -8.96 -20.41
C GLU A 456 -17.43 -9.94 -19.48
N ILE A 457 -18.12 -10.64 -18.59
CA ILE A 457 -17.48 -11.54 -17.62
C ILE A 457 -17.29 -12.91 -18.26
N VAL A 458 -16.06 -13.24 -18.67
CA VAL A 458 -15.70 -14.60 -19.07
C VAL A 458 -15.37 -15.39 -17.79
N PRO A 459 -16.25 -16.31 -17.32
CA PRO A 459 -15.96 -17.13 -16.16
C PRO A 459 -14.76 -18.05 -16.43
N PRO A 460 -13.87 -18.25 -15.45
CA PRO A 460 -12.73 -19.14 -15.63
C PRO A 460 -13.19 -20.60 -15.69
N THR A 461 -12.50 -21.39 -16.52
CA THR A 461 -12.78 -22.83 -16.69
C THR A 461 -11.66 -23.66 -16.10
N ILE A 462 -12.02 -24.67 -15.33
CA ILE A 462 -11.12 -25.63 -14.67
C ILE A 462 -11.37 -27.01 -15.27
N GLN A 463 -10.31 -27.75 -15.58
CA GLN A 463 -10.43 -29.14 -15.99
C GLN A 463 -10.24 -30.06 -14.77
N LEU A 464 -11.10 -31.05 -14.62
CA LEU A 464 -11.00 -32.09 -13.60
C LEU A 464 -10.81 -33.44 -14.28
N CYS A 465 -9.71 -34.10 -13.96
CA CYS A 465 -9.42 -35.48 -14.38
C CYS A 465 -9.71 -36.40 -13.19
N LEU A 466 -10.67 -37.29 -13.36
CA LEU A 466 -11.09 -38.24 -12.34
C LEU A 466 -10.55 -39.62 -12.66
N GLU A 467 -9.95 -40.30 -11.69
CA GLU A 467 -9.50 -41.68 -11.83
C GLU A 467 -10.00 -42.49 -10.63
N PHE A 468 -10.77 -43.55 -10.86
CA PHE A 468 -11.28 -44.44 -9.82
C PHE A 468 -10.71 -45.85 -9.98
N ILE A 469 -10.04 -46.31 -8.94
CA ILE A 469 -9.48 -47.66 -8.82
C ILE A 469 -10.40 -48.45 -7.90
N SER A 470 -11.09 -49.45 -8.46
CA SER A 470 -12.03 -50.27 -7.69
C SER A 470 -11.30 -51.23 -6.74
N SER A 471 -11.87 -51.47 -5.55
CA SER A 471 -11.35 -52.52 -4.64
C SER A 471 -11.80 -53.94 -5.03
N ASP A 472 -12.90 -54.06 -5.78
CA ASP A 472 -13.45 -55.33 -6.26
C ASP A 472 -14.22 -55.15 -7.58
N PHE A 473 -14.50 -56.23 -8.31
CA PHE A 473 -15.21 -56.17 -9.60
C PHE A 473 -16.66 -55.66 -9.51
N ALA A 474 -17.26 -55.66 -8.32
CA ALA A 474 -18.64 -55.22 -8.11
C ALA A 474 -18.77 -53.73 -7.78
N SER A 475 -17.70 -53.11 -7.28
CA SER A 475 -17.70 -51.70 -6.89
C SER A 475 -17.69 -50.79 -8.10
N LYS A 476 -18.63 -49.84 -8.10
CA LYS A 476 -18.79 -48.85 -9.16
C LYS A 476 -18.24 -47.49 -8.73
N PRO A 477 -17.74 -46.68 -9.69
CA PRO A 477 -17.32 -45.32 -9.40
C PRO A 477 -18.52 -44.44 -8.94
N PRO A 478 -18.25 -43.28 -8.32
CA PRO A 478 -19.30 -42.37 -7.88
C PRO A 478 -20.10 -41.80 -9.07
N SER A 479 -21.42 -41.91 -8.99
CA SER A 479 -22.35 -41.42 -10.01
C SER A 479 -22.61 -39.92 -9.94
N VAL A 480 -22.39 -39.30 -8.77
CA VAL A 480 -22.67 -37.88 -8.53
C VAL A 480 -21.55 -37.28 -7.67
N LEU A 481 -21.09 -36.10 -8.08
CA LEU A 481 -20.14 -35.26 -7.36
C LEU A 481 -20.78 -33.90 -7.10
N LYS A 482 -20.72 -33.40 -5.87
CA LYS A 482 -21.08 -32.01 -5.56
C LYS A 482 -19.81 -31.18 -5.44
N ILE A 483 -19.68 -30.13 -6.24
CA ILE A 483 -18.52 -29.23 -6.23
C ILE A 483 -18.96 -27.86 -5.69
N GLU A 484 -18.28 -27.38 -4.66
CA GLU A 484 -18.54 -26.10 -3.99
C GLU A 484 -17.29 -25.21 -4.03
N PRO A 485 -17.15 -24.35 -5.04
CA PRO A 485 -16.04 -23.40 -5.13
C PRO A 485 -16.24 -22.21 -4.19
N ASN A 486 -15.21 -21.90 -3.40
CA ASN A 486 -15.20 -20.79 -2.44
C ASN A 486 -13.96 -19.92 -2.63
N VAL A 487 -14.14 -18.61 -2.67
CA VAL A 487 -13.02 -17.66 -2.76
C VAL A 487 -12.49 -17.37 -1.37
N ILE A 488 -11.17 -17.38 -1.22
CA ILE A 488 -10.47 -17.02 0.01
C ILE A 488 -9.57 -15.82 -0.30
N ALA A 489 -9.78 -14.72 0.41
CA ALA A 489 -8.82 -13.61 0.46
C ALA A 489 -7.70 -13.96 1.43
N VAL A 490 -6.46 -13.75 0.99
CA VAL A 490 -5.24 -13.94 1.76
C VAL A 490 -4.62 -12.58 1.99
N ASP A 491 -4.67 -12.12 3.24
CA ASP A 491 -4.13 -10.84 3.67
C ASP A 491 -2.77 -11.06 4.36
N LEU A 492 -1.75 -10.38 3.86
CA LEU A 492 -0.45 -10.24 4.51
C LEU A 492 -0.29 -8.79 4.94
N GLU A 493 0.09 -8.55 6.18
CA GLU A 493 0.35 -7.18 6.66
C GLU A 493 1.58 -7.11 7.55
N SER A 494 2.26 -5.98 7.56
CA SER A 494 3.25 -5.62 8.56
C SER A 494 3.20 -4.12 8.81
N HIS A 495 3.45 -3.72 10.05
CA HIS A 495 3.59 -2.30 10.39
C HIS A 495 5.01 -1.77 10.09
N TYR A 496 5.85 -2.61 9.48
CA TYR A 496 7.15 -2.28 8.89
C TYR A 496 7.15 -2.69 7.41
N SER A 497 8.08 -2.16 6.62
CA SER A 497 8.21 -2.46 5.19
C SER A 497 8.41 -3.97 4.94
N LEU A 498 7.50 -4.59 4.20
CA LEU A 498 7.62 -5.94 3.66
C LEU A 498 8.66 -5.93 2.53
N PRO A 499 9.71 -6.77 2.61
CA PRO A 499 10.83 -6.75 1.67
C PRO A 499 10.69 -7.74 0.51
N VAL A 500 9.52 -8.36 0.33
CA VAL A 500 9.26 -9.37 -0.69
C VAL A 500 7.90 -9.19 -1.34
N THR A 501 7.75 -9.71 -2.55
CA THR A 501 6.45 -9.93 -3.20
C THR A 501 5.97 -11.36 -2.98
N PHE A 502 4.66 -11.55 -2.88
CA PHE A 502 4.01 -12.84 -2.67
C PHE A 502 3.38 -13.34 -3.97
N ASP A 503 3.79 -14.54 -4.40
CA ASP A 503 3.29 -15.21 -5.60
C ASP A 503 2.20 -16.25 -5.27
N SER A 504 1.68 -16.88 -6.31
CA SER A 504 0.62 -17.89 -6.19
C SER A 504 1.06 -19.12 -5.38
N ASP A 505 2.31 -19.54 -5.52
CA ASP A 505 2.82 -20.73 -4.83
C ASP A 505 2.90 -20.49 -3.32
N PHE A 506 3.36 -19.31 -2.91
CA PHE A 506 3.33 -18.90 -1.50
C PHE A 506 1.90 -18.85 -0.94
N VAL A 507 0.94 -18.28 -1.69
CA VAL A 507 -0.47 -18.18 -1.28
C VAL A 507 -1.14 -19.53 -1.09
N LEU A 508 -0.73 -20.53 -1.88
CA LEU A 508 -1.25 -21.90 -1.82
C LEU A 508 -0.70 -22.73 -0.66
N GLN A 509 0.36 -22.26 0.01
CA GLN A 509 0.89 -22.95 1.18
C GLN A 509 -0.16 -23.02 2.30
N GLU A 510 -0.05 -24.06 3.12
CA GLU A 510 -0.86 -24.16 4.33
C GLU A 510 -0.50 -23.06 5.31
N ARG A 511 -1.50 -22.56 6.05
CA ARG A 511 -1.31 -21.54 7.08
C ARG A 511 -0.16 -21.86 8.06
N LYS A 512 0.02 -23.14 8.42
CA LYS A 512 1.12 -23.57 9.31
C LYS A 512 2.50 -23.34 8.69
N ALA A 513 2.67 -23.65 7.40
CA ALA A 513 3.93 -23.43 6.69
C ALA A 513 4.27 -21.94 6.62
N VAL A 514 3.30 -21.10 6.21
CA VAL A 514 3.47 -19.63 6.15
C VAL A 514 3.81 -19.06 7.53
N THR A 515 3.09 -19.49 8.57
CA THR A 515 3.32 -19.04 9.95
C THR A 515 4.71 -19.47 10.45
N SER A 516 5.15 -20.68 10.09
CA SER A 516 6.50 -21.18 10.41
C SER A 516 7.59 -20.32 9.76
N THR A 517 7.41 -19.95 8.49
CA THR A 517 8.32 -19.05 7.78
C THR A 517 8.40 -17.69 8.45
N ILE A 518 7.27 -17.06 8.76
CA ILE A 518 7.22 -15.77 9.50
C ILE A 518 7.94 -15.89 10.85
N THR A 519 7.67 -16.96 11.60
CA THR A 519 8.29 -17.22 12.91
C THR A 519 9.80 -17.35 12.79
N LYS A 520 10.29 -18.05 11.75
CA LYS A 520 11.72 -18.21 11.47
C LYS A 520 12.41 -16.85 11.25
N PHE A 521 11.82 -15.96 10.46
CA PHE A 521 12.36 -14.60 10.27
C PHE A 521 12.30 -13.76 11.55
N ALA A 522 11.27 -13.94 12.39
CA ALA A 522 11.21 -13.31 13.70
C ALA A 522 12.35 -13.78 14.62
N LEU A 523 12.73 -15.06 14.56
CA LEU A 523 13.88 -15.60 15.31
C LEU A 523 15.21 -14.98 14.84
N TYR A 524 15.43 -14.86 13.52
CA TYR A 524 16.60 -14.17 12.99
C TYR A 524 16.67 -12.71 13.45
N TYR A 525 15.55 -11.97 13.36
CA TYR A 525 15.45 -10.60 13.83
C TYR A 525 15.79 -10.45 15.33
N ASN A 526 15.23 -11.34 16.17
CA ASN A 526 15.48 -11.31 17.61
C ASN A 526 16.94 -11.64 17.96
N LYS A 527 17.54 -12.62 17.27
CA LYS A 527 18.95 -12.99 17.46
C LYS A 527 19.88 -11.83 17.10
N LEU A 528 19.69 -11.19 15.95
CA LEU A 528 20.50 -10.02 15.56
C LEU A 528 20.35 -8.86 16.55
N ASN A 529 19.13 -8.59 17.02
CA ASN A 529 18.90 -7.55 18.03
C ASN A 529 19.61 -7.83 19.35
N TYR A 530 19.61 -9.08 19.80
CA TYR A 530 20.30 -9.49 21.00
C TYR A 530 21.81 -9.29 20.85
N MET A 531 22.40 -9.78 19.75
CA MET A 531 23.83 -9.65 19.47
C MET A 531 24.27 -8.19 19.29
N ALA A 532 23.45 -7.36 18.63
CA ALA A 532 23.73 -5.93 18.46
C ALA A 532 23.78 -5.20 19.81
N LYS A 533 22.89 -5.56 20.75
CA LYS A 533 22.86 -4.99 22.10
C LYS A 533 24.04 -5.44 22.96
N GLU A 534 24.36 -6.73 22.96
CA GLU A 534 25.43 -7.26 23.81
C GLU A 534 26.83 -6.90 23.29
N GLY A 535 27.06 -7.02 21.98
CA GLY A 535 28.39 -6.87 21.40
C GLY A 535 28.69 -5.52 20.79
N LYS A 536 27.74 -4.57 20.82
CA LYS A 536 27.82 -3.27 20.12
C LYS A 536 28.13 -3.40 18.63
N PHE A 537 27.66 -4.48 18.00
CA PHE A 537 27.88 -4.72 16.57
C PHE A 537 26.88 -3.94 15.72
N VAL A 538 27.37 -3.42 14.58
CA VAL A 538 26.54 -2.77 13.57
C VAL A 538 25.91 -3.85 12.68
N VAL A 539 24.58 -3.88 12.62
CA VAL A 539 23.84 -4.75 11.70
C VAL A 539 23.58 -3.98 10.40
N PRO A 540 23.82 -4.57 9.21
CA PRO A 540 23.44 -3.95 7.96
C PRO A 540 21.97 -3.51 7.97
N LYS A 541 21.73 -2.22 7.70
CA LYS A 541 20.40 -1.59 7.80
C LYS A 541 19.36 -2.30 6.94
N THR A 542 19.76 -2.74 5.75
CA THR A 542 18.92 -3.48 4.79
C THR A 542 18.41 -4.80 5.37
N VAL A 543 19.32 -5.64 5.86
CA VAL A 543 19.01 -6.94 6.52
C VAL A 543 18.14 -6.71 7.75
N TYR A 544 18.50 -5.73 8.59
CA TYR A 544 17.73 -5.40 9.79
C TYR A 544 16.28 -5.04 9.47
N HIS A 545 16.04 -4.13 8.51
CA HIS A 545 14.69 -3.72 8.14
C HIS A 545 13.90 -4.83 7.45
N ALA A 546 14.54 -5.63 6.59
CA ALA A 546 13.90 -6.76 5.93
C ALA A 546 13.39 -7.80 6.95
N LEU A 547 14.26 -8.19 7.89
CA LEU A 547 13.91 -9.15 8.95
C LEU A 547 12.87 -8.59 9.91
N ARG A 548 12.93 -7.27 10.21
CA ARG A 548 11.91 -6.59 11.01
C ARG A 548 10.54 -6.63 10.33
N GLY A 549 10.51 -6.37 9.02
CA GLY A 549 9.33 -6.46 8.15
C GLY A 549 8.66 -7.83 8.21
N LEU A 550 9.41 -8.87 7.84
CA LEU A 550 8.94 -10.25 7.80
C LEU A 550 8.63 -10.83 9.18
N GLY A 551 9.49 -10.57 10.17
CA GLY A 551 9.32 -11.08 11.53
C GLY A 551 8.11 -10.51 12.28
N HIS A 552 7.54 -9.39 11.81
CA HIS A 552 6.30 -8.82 12.32
C HIS A 552 5.12 -8.96 11.35
N ALA A 553 5.31 -9.71 10.26
CA ALA A 553 4.24 -9.96 9.31
C ALA A 553 3.13 -10.78 9.97
N LYS A 554 1.89 -10.50 9.59
CA LYS A 554 0.72 -11.28 9.97
C LYS A 554 0.07 -11.83 8.72
N TYR A 555 -0.49 -13.02 8.87
CA TYR A 555 -1.16 -13.75 7.82
C TYR A 555 -2.60 -14.06 8.23
N ASN A 556 -3.55 -13.68 7.39
CA ASN A 556 -4.97 -13.93 7.61
C ASN A 556 -5.65 -14.46 6.35
N GLU A 557 -6.54 -15.42 6.53
CA GLU A 557 -7.40 -15.95 5.46
C GLU A 557 -8.85 -15.61 5.76
N THR A 558 -9.55 -15.00 4.80
CA THR A 558 -10.96 -14.65 4.92
C THR A 558 -11.78 -15.31 3.82
N TYR A 559 -12.77 -16.11 4.21
CA TYR A 559 -13.71 -16.72 3.27
C TYR A 559 -14.69 -15.69 2.73
N ILE A 560 -14.81 -15.63 1.41
CA ILE A 560 -15.80 -14.80 0.71
C ILE A 560 -16.90 -15.73 0.18
N PRO A 561 -18.04 -15.84 0.89
CA PRO A 561 -19.04 -16.83 0.58
C PRO A 561 -19.84 -16.47 -0.68
N HIS A 562 -20.30 -17.51 -1.39
CA HIS A 562 -21.27 -17.40 -2.49
C HIS A 562 -20.83 -16.48 -3.64
N VAL A 563 -19.52 -16.42 -3.93
CA VAL A 563 -19.03 -15.78 -5.18
C VAL A 563 -19.49 -16.59 -6.38
N PHE A 564 -19.35 -17.92 -6.30
CA PHE A 564 -19.70 -18.86 -7.36
C PHE A 564 -20.93 -19.70 -7.02
N LYS A 565 -21.52 -20.30 -8.06
CA LYS A 565 -22.57 -21.32 -7.90
C LYS A 565 -21.97 -22.62 -7.38
N ASN A 566 -22.82 -23.45 -6.79
CA ASN A 566 -22.49 -24.84 -6.47
C ASN A 566 -22.93 -25.74 -7.63
N TYR A 567 -22.19 -26.83 -7.84
CA TYR A 567 -22.37 -27.71 -8.98
C TYR A 567 -22.74 -29.12 -8.52
N LEU A 568 -23.63 -29.76 -9.25
CA LEU A 568 -23.95 -31.18 -9.12
C LEU A 568 -23.61 -31.84 -10.44
N MET A 569 -22.52 -32.61 -10.47
CA MET A 569 -21.96 -33.20 -11.68
C MET A 569 -22.19 -34.71 -11.71
N THR A 570 -22.47 -35.25 -12.89
CA THR A 570 -22.61 -36.68 -13.15
C THR A 570 -21.49 -37.11 -14.11
N PRO A 571 -20.37 -37.64 -13.60
CA PRO A 571 -19.24 -37.96 -14.46
C PRO A 571 -19.57 -39.08 -15.44
N GLU A 572 -19.16 -38.92 -16.69
CA GLU A 572 -19.21 -39.97 -17.71
C GLU A 572 -17.97 -40.85 -17.58
N TRP A 573 -18.14 -42.04 -16.99
CA TRP A 573 -17.04 -42.94 -16.68
C TRP A 573 -16.72 -43.89 -17.84
N GLU A 574 -15.48 -43.87 -18.27
CA GLU A 574 -14.90 -44.82 -19.22
C GLU A 574 -14.03 -45.83 -18.45
N TYR A 575 -14.20 -47.11 -18.74
CA TYR A 575 -13.38 -48.17 -18.14
C TYR A 575 -12.19 -48.51 -19.04
N ASP A 576 -10.99 -48.33 -18.51
CA ASP A 576 -9.75 -48.76 -19.15
C ASP A 576 -9.41 -50.20 -18.70
N SER A 577 -9.54 -51.13 -19.64
CA SER A 577 -9.28 -52.56 -19.42
C SER A 577 -7.80 -52.90 -19.21
N VAL A 578 -6.87 -52.03 -19.64
CA VAL A 578 -5.42 -52.25 -19.51
C VAL A 578 -4.94 -51.82 -18.12
N SER A 579 -5.37 -50.64 -17.67
CA SER A 579 -4.99 -50.13 -16.34
C SER A 579 -5.92 -50.61 -15.22
N HIS A 580 -7.04 -51.23 -15.55
CA HIS A 580 -8.11 -51.63 -14.62
C HIS A 580 -8.68 -50.45 -13.82
N LYS A 581 -8.84 -49.29 -14.49
CA LYS A 581 -9.31 -48.05 -13.86
C LYS A 581 -10.49 -47.45 -14.60
N TYR A 582 -11.32 -46.72 -13.87
CA TYR A 582 -12.33 -45.85 -14.47
C TYR A 582 -11.78 -44.44 -14.58
N ARG A 583 -12.03 -43.76 -15.70
CA ARG A 583 -11.66 -42.36 -15.93
C ARG A 583 -12.84 -41.52 -16.36
N ALA A 584 -12.84 -40.26 -15.96
CA ALA A 584 -13.82 -39.27 -16.42
C ALA A 584 -13.17 -37.89 -16.47
N PHE A 585 -13.58 -37.06 -17.43
CA PHE A 585 -13.10 -35.70 -17.59
C PHE A 585 -14.27 -34.73 -17.42
N ILE A 586 -14.08 -33.68 -16.63
CA ILE A 586 -15.10 -32.64 -16.41
C ILE A 586 -14.48 -31.27 -16.69
N SER A 587 -15.08 -30.54 -17.62
CA SER A 587 -14.80 -29.13 -17.85
C SER A 587 -15.77 -28.29 -17.02
N LEU A 588 -15.28 -27.66 -15.96
CA LEU A 588 -16.07 -26.87 -15.01
C LEU A 588 -15.84 -25.38 -15.21
N THR A 589 -16.87 -24.66 -15.66
CA THR A 589 -16.87 -23.20 -15.75
C THR A 589 -17.40 -22.58 -14.45
N LEU A 590 -16.58 -21.74 -13.79
CA LEU A 590 -16.92 -21.07 -12.52
C LEU A 590 -17.82 -19.85 -12.73
N ASP A 591 -19.13 -20.10 -12.83
CA ASP A 591 -20.19 -19.11 -12.91
C ASP A 591 -20.34 -18.32 -11.60
N TYR A 592 -20.33 -17.00 -11.71
CA TYR A 592 -20.71 -16.12 -10.62
C TYR A 592 -22.17 -16.37 -10.19
N ASN A 593 -22.40 -16.37 -8.88
CA ASN A 593 -23.73 -16.51 -8.31
C ASN A 593 -24.42 -15.14 -8.25
N SER A 594 -24.87 -14.63 -9.39
CA SER A 594 -25.47 -13.30 -9.52
C SER A 594 -26.63 -13.07 -8.52
N LYS A 595 -27.45 -14.11 -8.25
CA LYS A 595 -28.55 -14.04 -7.26
C LYS A 595 -28.02 -13.82 -5.83
N ALA A 596 -26.97 -14.54 -5.44
CA ALA A 596 -26.34 -14.36 -4.14
C ALA A 596 -25.62 -12.99 -4.04
N LEU A 597 -24.93 -12.58 -5.10
CA LEU A 597 -24.24 -11.28 -5.15
C LEU A 597 -25.22 -10.09 -5.09
N GLN A 598 -26.43 -10.23 -5.64
CA GLN A 598 -27.49 -9.22 -5.55
C GLN A 598 -28.18 -9.21 -4.19
N SER A 599 -28.47 -10.38 -3.61
CA SER A 599 -29.16 -10.49 -2.31
C SER A 599 -28.25 -10.23 -1.10
N GLN A 600 -26.94 -10.41 -1.27
CA GLN A 600 -25.92 -10.13 -0.27
C GLN A 600 -24.79 -9.29 -0.89
N PRO A 601 -25.01 -8.00 -1.18
CA PRO A 601 -24.01 -7.17 -1.83
C PRO A 601 -22.70 -7.13 -1.06
N LYS A 602 -21.62 -7.32 -1.79
CA LYS A 602 -20.25 -7.39 -1.27
C LYS A 602 -19.27 -6.92 -2.34
N ALA A 603 -18.02 -6.71 -1.94
CA ALA A 603 -16.94 -6.39 -2.84
C ALA A 603 -15.91 -7.52 -2.91
N LEU A 604 -15.38 -7.74 -4.11
CA LEU A 604 -14.17 -8.50 -4.36
C LEU A 604 -13.14 -7.50 -4.90
N VAL A 605 -12.17 -7.14 -4.07
CA VAL A 605 -11.19 -6.09 -4.36
C VAL A 605 -10.08 -6.67 -5.24
N PRO A 606 -9.57 -5.96 -6.25
CA PRO A 606 -8.42 -6.41 -7.03
C PRO A 606 -7.24 -6.81 -6.13
N SER A 607 -6.42 -7.73 -6.62
CA SER A 607 -5.19 -8.13 -5.94
C SER A 607 -4.22 -6.95 -5.92
N PHE A 608 -3.53 -6.75 -4.80
CA PHE A 608 -2.53 -5.69 -4.69
C PHE A 608 -1.48 -6.05 -3.65
N GLN A 609 -0.29 -5.47 -3.78
CA GLN A 609 0.81 -5.62 -2.83
C GLN A 609 1.45 -4.27 -2.60
N THR A 610 1.86 -3.99 -1.36
CA THR A 610 2.55 -2.76 -0.95
C THR A 610 3.52 -3.10 0.17
N CYS A 611 4.36 -2.13 0.55
CA CYS A 611 5.25 -2.32 1.69
C CYS A 611 4.55 -2.59 3.03
N LEU A 612 3.28 -2.24 3.22
CA LEU A 612 2.60 -2.45 4.51
C LEU A 612 1.60 -3.60 4.48
N MET A 613 1.03 -3.91 3.31
CA MET A 613 0.08 -5.00 3.18
C MET A 613 -0.08 -5.48 1.74
N ALA A 614 -0.54 -6.71 1.61
CA ALA A 614 -0.95 -7.34 0.37
C ALA A 614 -2.28 -8.07 0.56
N ARG A 615 -3.09 -8.07 -0.49
CA ARG A 615 -4.29 -8.90 -0.61
C ARG A 615 -4.22 -9.72 -1.88
N LEU A 616 -4.20 -11.03 -1.71
CA LEU A 616 -4.13 -12.04 -2.76
C LEU A 616 -5.27 -13.05 -2.59
N TYR A 617 -5.44 -13.98 -3.53
CA TYR A 617 -6.58 -14.88 -3.53
C TYR A 617 -6.22 -16.32 -3.88
N LYS A 618 -7.04 -17.24 -3.38
CA LYS A 618 -7.09 -18.63 -3.84
C LYS A 618 -8.53 -19.11 -3.89
N VAL A 619 -8.81 -20.05 -4.78
CA VAL A 619 -10.12 -20.72 -4.85
C VAL A 619 -10.01 -22.08 -4.17
N ARG A 620 -10.79 -22.27 -3.11
CA ARG A 620 -10.98 -23.56 -2.46
C ARG A 620 -12.07 -24.32 -3.21
N MET A 621 -11.69 -25.47 -3.77
CA MET A 621 -12.58 -26.40 -4.45
C MET A 621 -12.97 -27.52 -3.48
N ASP A 622 -14.18 -27.45 -2.92
CA ASP A 622 -14.70 -28.52 -2.08
C ASP A 622 -15.46 -29.54 -2.92
N VAL A 623 -15.01 -30.80 -2.93
CA VAL A 623 -15.68 -31.91 -3.62
C VAL A 623 -16.30 -32.83 -2.59
N LYS A 624 -17.63 -32.96 -2.65
CA LYS A 624 -18.44 -33.78 -1.74
C LYS A 624 -19.01 -34.99 -2.47
N ILE A 625 -18.77 -36.16 -1.89
CA ILE A 625 -19.24 -37.46 -2.38
C ILE A 625 -19.83 -38.22 -1.21
N LYS A 626 -21.15 -38.44 -1.21
CA LYS A 626 -21.89 -38.97 -0.06
C LYS A 626 -21.58 -38.15 1.22
N LYS A 627 -21.03 -38.78 2.26
CA LYS A 627 -20.62 -38.14 3.53
C LYS A 627 -19.16 -37.68 3.55
N LYS A 628 -18.40 -37.88 2.47
CA LYS A 628 -16.99 -37.49 2.39
C LYS A 628 -16.84 -36.15 1.69
N MET A 629 -15.87 -35.37 2.13
CA MET A 629 -15.49 -34.08 1.54
C MET A 629 -13.99 -34.03 1.40
N LEU A 630 -13.52 -33.52 0.27
CA LEU A 630 -12.15 -33.10 0.04
C LEU A 630 -12.12 -31.64 -0.31
N SER A 631 -10.98 -31.01 -0.05
CA SER A 631 -10.70 -29.63 -0.42
C SER A 631 -9.39 -29.59 -1.20
N SER A 632 -9.39 -28.89 -2.33
CA SER A 632 -8.18 -28.51 -3.06
C SER A 632 -8.12 -26.99 -3.18
N TYR A 633 -6.94 -26.43 -3.38
CA TYR A 633 -6.74 -24.99 -3.53
C TYR A 633 -6.11 -24.70 -4.89
N LEU A 634 -6.70 -23.75 -5.60
CA LEU A 634 -6.25 -23.28 -6.90
C LEU A 634 -5.78 -21.83 -6.78
N PRO A 635 -4.70 -21.46 -7.49
CA PRO A 635 -4.20 -20.09 -7.47
C PRO A 635 -5.23 -19.17 -8.14
N ALA A 636 -5.41 -17.97 -7.61
CA ALA A 636 -6.35 -17.00 -8.17
C ALA A 636 -5.81 -15.57 -8.09
N VAL A 637 -6.12 -14.79 -9.12
CA VAL A 637 -5.80 -13.37 -9.17
C VAL A 637 -7.08 -12.61 -9.47
N VAL A 638 -7.48 -11.72 -8.56
CA VAL A 638 -8.57 -10.78 -8.83
C VAL A 638 -8.01 -9.58 -9.58
N VAL A 639 -8.61 -9.23 -10.72
CA VAL A 639 -8.22 -8.12 -11.61
C VAL A 639 -9.24 -6.99 -11.63
#